data_AF-A0AAD6WEN8-F1
#
_entry.id   AF-A0AAD6WEN8-F1
#
_cell.length_a   1.000
_cell.length_b   1.000
_cell.length_c   1.000
_cell.angle_alpha   90.00
_cell.angle_beta   90.00
_cell.angle_gamma   90.00
#
_symmetry.space_group_name_H-M   'P 1'
#
loop_
_entity.id
_entity.type
_entity.pdbx_description
1 polymer ?
#
loop_
_entity_poly.entity_id
_entity_poly.type
_entity_poly.pdbx_seq_one_letter_code
_entity_poly.pdbx_strand_id
1 'polypeptide(L)'
;MKDSIAGIRSNINSKSSSVASLPLILDIDDFKGDFSFDALFGNLVNDLLPSFQDEEADSADGVGGSAVLATGHARAPSDAAKLAQGLSSPLFPEVDSLLSLFRDSCRELIDLRKQIDGRLYNFKKEVSVQDSKHRKTLAELEKGVDGLFDSFARLDTRISSVGQTAAKIGDHLQSADAQRETASQTIELIKYMMEFNGSPGDLMELSPLFSDDSRVAEAASIAQKLRSFAEEDIGRQDLTVTSVMGNATASRGLEVAVTNLQDYCNELENRLLVRFDAASQKRELSTMAECANFLSQFNRGTSAMQHYVATRPMFIDVEVMNADSRLVLGDQGSQASPSNVARGLSSLFKEITDTVRKEAATIIAVYPSPNDVMSILVQRVLEQRVTALLDKLLVKPSLVNLPTMEEGGLLLYLRMLAVAYEKTQELARDLRAVGCGDLDVEGLTESLFSSHKDEYPEHEQASLRQLYQAKMEELCAESQQPSESTGTIGRSKGASAASSHQQISVTVVTEFVRWNEEAISRCTLFSSLVTFNSAIKYTLSVTESSCIVAPYTIGFTAKCLGTLFQLSKSLMSETKNQMASNNKYGHPKEELLEYTTIHVLNRPATLAANVKAVFTCLLDQVGQYITEGLERARDGLTEAATLRERFVLGTSVSRRVAAAAASAAEAAAAAGESSFRSFMVAVQRCGSSVAMVQQYFANSISRLLLPVDGAHAASCEEMAKAMSTAEAAAYKGLQQCIETVMAEVERLLPAEQKATDYRSPDDGMAPDHRPTNACTKVVAYLSRVLEAAFTALEGLNKQAFLTELGNRLHKGLLNHWQKFTFNPS
;
A
#
# COMPACT_ATOMS: atom_id res chain seq x y z
N MET A 1 60.29 40.11 3.81
CA MET A 1 60.94 39.84 2.51
C MET A 1 59.97 38.97 1.73
N LYS A 2 59.18 39.59 0.83
CA LYS A 2 59.32 39.51 -0.65
C LYS A 2 59.24 38.07 -1.16
N ASP A 3 58.42 37.67 -2.12
CA ASP A 3 57.42 38.32 -2.98
C ASP A 3 56.51 37.21 -3.55
N SER A 4 55.35 37.62 -4.02
CA SER A 4 54.28 36.89 -4.71
C SER A 4 54.67 36.20 -6.03
N ILE A 5 53.68 35.48 -6.63
CA ILE A 5 53.35 35.30 -8.08
C ILE A 5 53.15 33.79 -8.41
N ALA A 6 51.91 33.29 -8.49
CA ALA A 6 50.93 33.32 -9.60
C ALA A 6 51.06 32.15 -10.61
N GLY A 7 50.07 31.26 -10.59
CA GLY A 7 49.16 30.89 -11.69
C GLY A 7 49.64 30.51 -13.11
N ILE A 8 48.98 29.48 -13.64
CA ILE A 8 48.29 29.40 -14.96
C ILE A 8 48.83 28.40 -16.03
N ARG A 9 47.90 27.48 -16.40
CA ARG A 9 47.56 26.86 -17.72
C ARG A 9 48.18 25.56 -18.25
N SER A 10 47.20 24.80 -18.74
CA SER A 10 47.09 23.63 -19.62
C SER A 10 47.65 23.76 -21.04
N ASN A 11 48.12 22.65 -21.62
CA ASN A 11 47.70 22.09 -22.94
C ASN A 11 48.46 20.76 -23.22
N ILE A 12 47.79 19.63 -23.43
CA ILE A 12 47.24 19.07 -24.69
C ILE A 12 48.29 18.38 -25.61
N ASN A 13 48.04 17.07 -25.83
CA ASN A 13 48.26 16.21 -27.00
C ASN A 13 49.59 15.47 -27.30
N SER A 14 49.51 14.15 -27.09
CA SER A 14 49.31 13.10 -28.12
C SER A 14 50.50 12.41 -28.81
N LYS A 15 50.36 11.06 -28.85
CA LYS A 15 50.65 10.08 -29.92
C LYS A 15 51.93 9.23 -29.87
N SER A 16 51.67 7.91 -29.74
CA SER A 16 51.96 6.82 -30.70
C SER A 16 52.95 5.71 -30.32
N SER A 17 52.43 4.46 -30.41
CA SER A 17 53.00 3.20 -30.95
C SER A 17 54.37 2.70 -30.43
N SER A 18 54.68 1.41 -30.25
CA SER A 18 54.06 0.11 -30.58
C SER A 18 54.92 -1.01 -29.96
N VAL A 19 54.25 -2.04 -29.41
CA VAL A 19 54.52 -3.50 -29.49
C VAL A 19 55.98 -4.01 -29.42
N ALA A 20 56.34 -4.71 -28.33
CA ALA A 20 56.60 -6.17 -28.32
C ALA A 20 57.39 -6.64 -27.08
N SER A 21 56.89 -7.74 -26.48
CA SER A 21 57.58 -8.86 -25.79
C SER A 21 57.25 -9.07 -24.30
N LEU A 22 56.47 -10.14 -24.06
CA LEU A 22 56.07 -10.83 -22.79
C LEU A 22 57.23 -11.12 -21.80
N PRO A 23 56.97 -11.59 -20.55
CA PRO A 23 55.68 -11.89 -19.90
C PRO A 23 55.40 -11.09 -18.62
N LEU A 24 54.12 -10.76 -18.46
CA LEU A 24 53.53 -10.05 -17.35
C LEU A 24 53.41 -10.93 -16.09
N ILE A 25 54.07 -10.51 -15.02
CA ILE A 25 53.63 -10.77 -13.64
C ILE A 25 52.60 -9.68 -13.36
N LEU A 26 51.32 -10.03 -13.32
CA LEU A 26 50.24 -9.11 -12.96
C LEU A 26 49.97 -9.23 -11.46
N ASP A 27 50.03 -8.08 -10.80
CA ASP A 27 49.84 -7.85 -9.38
C ASP A 27 48.33 -7.73 -9.07
N ILE A 28 47.96 -8.00 -7.82
CA ILE A 28 46.57 -8.12 -7.33
C ILE A 28 45.78 -6.81 -7.40
N ASP A 29 46.46 -5.68 -7.57
CA ASP A 29 45.84 -4.36 -7.63
C ASP A 29 45.16 -4.07 -8.99
N ASP A 30 45.42 -4.85 -10.05
CA ASP A 30 44.69 -4.75 -11.32
C ASP A 30 43.27 -5.33 -11.26
N PHE A 31 42.91 -6.04 -10.18
CA PHE A 31 41.60 -6.72 -10.06
C PHE A 31 40.50 -5.88 -9.40
N LYS A 32 40.76 -4.62 -9.01
CA LYS A 32 39.79 -3.78 -8.30
C LYS A 32 39.11 -2.71 -9.17
N GLY A 33 39.35 -2.71 -10.49
CA GLY A 33 38.88 -1.66 -11.40
C GLY A 33 37.45 -1.78 -11.92
N ASP A 34 37.08 -2.88 -12.59
CA ASP A 34 35.89 -2.86 -13.48
C ASP A 34 35.06 -4.15 -13.43
N PHE A 35 34.30 -4.38 -12.36
CA PHE A 35 33.25 -5.41 -12.34
C PHE A 35 31.87 -4.75 -12.30
N SER A 36 31.23 -4.61 -13.48
CA SER A 36 29.86 -4.12 -13.63
C SER A 36 28.89 -5.30 -13.77
N PHE A 37 27.89 -5.34 -12.88
CA PHE A 37 26.84 -6.36 -12.87
C PHE A 37 25.95 -6.30 -14.14
N ASP A 38 25.82 -5.11 -14.74
CA ASP A 38 24.98 -4.88 -15.92
C ASP A 38 25.57 -5.47 -17.21
N ALA A 39 26.90 -5.56 -17.31
CA ALA A 39 27.59 -6.16 -18.47
C ALA A 39 27.51 -7.70 -18.47
N LEU A 40 27.41 -8.32 -17.28
CA LEU A 40 27.23 -9.76 -17.15
C LEU A 40 25.79 -10.18 -17.47
N PHE A 41 24.80 -9.36 -17.08
CA PHE A 41 23.39 -9.62 -17.34
C PHE A 41 23.01 -9.38 -18.81
N GLY A 42 23.59 -8.36 -19.46
CA GLY A 42 23.37 -8.06 -20.88
C GLY A 42 23.88 -9.15 -21.83
N ASN A 43 24.91 -9.91 -21.45
CA ASN A 43 25.41 -11.03 -22.25
C ASN A 43 24.66 -12.35 -22.00
N LEU A 44 24.00 -12.50 -20.85
CA LEU A 44 23.23 -13.71 -20.54
C LEU A 44 21.82 -13.71 -21.17
N VAL A 45 21.26 -12.53 -21.43
CA VAL A 45 19.90 -12.37 -21.96
C VAL A 45 19.85 -12.39 -23.50
N ASN A 46 20.97 -12.15 -24.19
CA ASN A 46 21.00 -12.09 -25.66
C ASN A 46 21.31 -13.43 -26.36
N ASP A 47 21.78 -14.47 -25.65
CA ASP A 47 22.17 -15.76 -26.26
C ASP A 47 21.16 -16.91 -26.01
N LEU A 48 19.99 -16.65 -25.38
CA LEU A 48 19.01 -17.70 -25.03
C LEU A 48 17.54 -17.36 -25.36
N LEU A 49 17.29 -16.71 -26.50
CA LEU A 49 15.96 -16.68 -27.12
C LEU A 49 16.06 -16.90 -28.65
N PRO A 50 15.43 -17.94 -29.23
CA PRO A 50 15.39 -18.11 -30.68
C PRO A 50 14.53 -17.03 -31.31
N SER A 51 15.11 -16.27 -32.24
CA SER A 51 14.35 -15.38 -33.13
C SER A 51 13.50 -16.21 -34.09
N PHE A 52 12.18 -16.04 -34.02
CA PHE A 52 11.26 -16.37 -35.10
C PHE A 52 11.59 -15.51 -36.33
N GLN A 53 11.84 -16.13 -37.48
CA GLN A 53 11.71 -15.50 -38.79
C GLN A 53 10.95 -16.45 -39.73
N ASP A 54 9.84 -15.93 -40.24
CA ASP A 54 8.95 -16.56 -41.21
C ASP A 54 9.54 -16.50 -42.63
N GLU A 55 9.32 -17.62 -43.34
CA GLU A 55 8.92 -17.77 -44.74
C GLU A 55 9.79 -17.31 -45.94
N GLU A 56 9.60 -18.10 -47.00
CA GLU A 56 9.82 -17.85 -48.43
C GLU A 56 11.20 -18.12 -49.05
N ALA A 57 11.30 -19.37 -49.56
CA ALA A 57 11.53 -19.71 -50.95
C ALA A 57 12.43 -18.78 -51.78
N ASP A 58 13.58 -19.29 -52.24
CA ASP A 58 13.67 -19.54 -53.67
C ASP A 58 14.73 -20.58 -54.06
N SER A 59 14.47 -21.14 -55.23
CA SER A 59 15.06 -22.31 -55.83
C SER A 59 16.24 -21.97 -56.75
N ALA A 60 17.13 -22.96 -56.95
CA ALA A 60 17.66 -23.40 -58.25
C ALA A 60 19.17 -23.74 -58.24
N ASP A 61 19.44 -24.99 -58.65
CA ASP A 61 20.49 -25.50 -59.53
C ASP A 61 21.96 -25.06 -59.32
N GLY A 62 22.94 -25.95 -59.30
CA GLY A 62 23.03 -27.33 -59.71
C GLY A 62 24.51 -27.66 -60.00
N VAL A 63 24.84 -28.94 -60.10
CA VAL A 63 25.91 -29.58 -60.90
C VAL A 63 26.28 -30.91 -60.23
N GLY A 64 26.05 -32.00 -60.98
CA GLY A 64 26.39 -33.36 -60.59
C GLY A 64 27.68 -33.89 -61.22
N GLY A 65 27.90 -35.19 -60.99
CA GLY A 65 28.87 -36.05 -61.71
C GLY A 65 29.80 -36.80 -60.75
N SER A 66 29.58 -38.11 -60.49
CA SER A 66 30.03 -39.28 -61.29
C SER A 66 31.33 -39.86 -60.68
N ALA A 67 31.31 -41.01 -59.97
CA ALA A 67 31.39 -42.41 -60.42
C ALA A 67 32.80 -43.05 -60.28
N VAL A 68 32.87 -44.13 -59.48
CA VAL A 68 33.55 -45.44 -59.67
C VAL A 68 35.10 -45.53 -59.79
N LEU A 69 35.69 -46.44 -58.98
CA LEU A 69 36.82 -47.41 -59.16
C LEU A 69 37.60 -47.55 -57.82
N ALA A 70 37.62 -48.67 -57.07
CA ALA A 70 38.14 -50.04 -57.26
C ALA A 70 39.68 -50.23 -57.12
N THR A 71 40.07 -51.21 -56.27
CA THR A 71 41.39 -51.90 -56.08
C THR A 71 42.55 -51.13 -55.41
N GLY A 72 43.42 -51.66 -54.54
CA GLY A 72 43.68 -52.98 -53.93
C GLY A 72 45.11 -53.04 -53.32
N HIS A 73 45.39 -54.05 -52.46
CA HIS A 73 46.69 -54.52 -51.85
C HIS A 73 47.05 -54.02 -50.44
N ALA A 74 47.63 -54.80 -49.51
CA ALA A 74 47.81 -56.23 -49.24
C ALA A 74 48.61 -56.37 -47.92
N ARG A 75 48.28 -57.33 -47.02
CA ARG A 75 49.15 -58.40 -46.44
C ARG A 75 48.65 -58.92 -45.07
N ALA A 76 48.60 -60.25 -44.97
CA ALA A 76 48.30 -61.11 -43.81
C ALA A 76 49.52 -61.22 -42.84
N PRO A 77 49.51 -61.96 -41.70
CA PRO A 77 48.84 -63.25 -41.47
C PRO A 77 48.12 -63.49 -40.10
N SER A 78 47.46 -64.65 -40.10
CA SER A 78 46.69 -65.45 -39.12
C SER A 78 47.36 -65.70 -37.75
N ASP A 79 46.72 -66.20 -36.67
CA ASP A 79 45.69 -67.25 -36.56
C ASP A 79 45.10 -67.40 -35.13
N ALA A 80 43.99 -68.15 -35.03
CA ALA A 80 43.46 -68.91 -33.88
C ALA A 80 42.66 -68.23 -32.74
N ALA A 81 41.32 -68.28 -32.81
CA ALA A 81 40.48 -69.14 -31.97
C ALA A 81 38.98 -68.84 -32.17
N LYS A 82 38.22 -69.87 -32.58
CA LYS A 82 36.76 -69.88 -32.77
C LYS A 82 36.03 -70.16 -31.45
N LEU A 83 34.71 -69.86 -31.49
CA LEU A 83 33.59 -70.41 -30.70
C LEU A 83 33.15 -69.63 -29.45
N ALA A 84 32.24 -68.67 -29.63
CA ALA A 84 30.86 -68.75 -29.16
C ALA A 84 30.03 -67.55 -29.63
N GLN A 85 28.73 -67.77 -29.79
CA GLN A 85 27.63 -66.79 -29.93
C GLN A 85 27.39 -66.15 -31.30
N GLY A 86 26.54 -66.84 -32.07
CA GLY A 86 25.47 -66.16 -32.80
C GLY A 86 24.31 -65.80 -31.85
N LEU A 87 23.49 -64.84 -32.30
CA LEU A 87 22.28 -64.26 -31.68
C LEU A 87 22.61 -63.33 -30.51
N SER A 88 22.35 -62.03 -30.50
CA SER A 88 21.35 -61.20 -31.18
C SER A 88 21.80 -59.73 -31.10
N SER A 89 21.74 -58.99 -32.21
CA SER A 89 21.89 -57.53 -32.21
C SER A 89 20.83 -56.87 -31.31
N PRO A 90 21.18 -55.93 -30.40
CA PRO A 90 20.19 -55.17 -29.64
C PRO A 90 19.38 -54.29 -30.59
N LEU A 91 18.07 -54.23 -30.34
CA LEU A 91 17.06 -53.63 -31.22
C LEU A 91 17.14 -52.09 -31.37
N PHE A 92 18.06 -51.39 -30.71
CA PHE A 92 18.27 -49.93 -30.85
C PHE A 92 19.73 -49.53 -30.48
N PRO A 93 20.68 -49.48 -31.43
CA PRO A 93 22.07 -49.10 -31.15
C PRO A 93 22.24 -47.66 -30.65
N GLU A 94 21.31 -46.75 -30.98
CA GLU A 94 21.36 -45.38 -30.47
C GLU A 94 21.15 -45.28 -28.96
N VAL A 95 20.40 -46.22 -28.36
CA VAL A 95 20.14 -46.24 -26.90
C VAL A 95 21.40 -46.59 -26.13
N ASP A 96 22.21 -47.53 -26.62
CA ASP A 96 23.50 -47.88 -26.01
C ASP A 96 24.52 -46.74 -26.16
N SER A 97 24.51 -46.03 -27.31
CA SER A 97 25.31 -44.83 -27.50
C SER A 97 24.91 -43.71 -26.54
N LEU A 98 23.60 -43.46 -26.36
CA LEU A 98 23.08 -42.46 -25.43
C LEU A 98 23.35 -42.84 -23.96
N LEU A 99 23.25 -44.13 -23.61
CA LEU A 99 23.64 -44.65 -22.30
C LEU A 99 25.14 -44.48 -22.04
N SER A 100 25.98 -44.66 -23.06
CA SER A 100 27.42 -44.38 -22.92
C SER A 100 27.67 -42.89 -22.69
N LEU A 101 26.99 -42.01 -23.42
CA LEU A 101 27.09 -40.56 -23.25
C LEU A 101 26.62 -40.12 -21.86
N PHE A 102 25.49 -40.64 -21.37
CA PHE A 102 25.04 -40.37 -20.00
C PHE A 102 26.01 -40.91 -18.95
N ARG A 103 26.63 -42.08 -19.18
CA ARG A 103 27.65 -42.62 -18.27
C ARG A 103 28.90 -41.75 -18.25
N ASP A 104 29.32 -41.24 -19.40
CA ASP A 104 30.48 -40.36 -19.54
C ASP A 104 30.21 -38.99 -18.91
N SER A 105 29.05 -38.38 -19.16
CA SER A 105 28.62 -37.13 -18.50
C SER A 105 28.46 -37.29 -16.99
N CYS A 106 27.91 -38.42 -16.52
CA CYS A 106 27.85 -38.72 -15.08
C CYS A 106 29.26 -38.88 -14.47
N ARG A 107 30.21 -39.45 -15.22
CA ARG A 107 31.60 -39.59 -14.78
C ARG A 107 32.31 -38.24 -14.71
N GLU A 108 32.11 -37.42 -15.73
CA GLU A 108 32.62 -36.05 -15.76
C GLU A 108 32.06 -35.22 -14.59
N LEU A 109 30.76 -35.34 -14.29
CA LEU A 109 30.14 -34.68 -13.15
C LEU A 109 30.72 -35.14 -11.80
N ILE A 110 31.03 -36.43 -11.65
CA ILE A 110 31.68 -36.97 -10.45
C ILE A 110 33.10 -36.42 -10.31
N ASP A 111 33.84 -36.29 -11.41
CA ASP A 111 35.20 -35.76 -11.39
C ASP A 111 35.22 -34.24 -11.16
N LEU A 112 34.26 -33.50 -11.72
CA LEU A 112 34.02 -32.08 -11.40
C LEU A 112 33.67 -31.89 -9.92
N ARG A 113 32.80 -32.75 -9.37
CA ARG A 113 32.48 -32.73 -7.94
C ARG A 113 33.72 -32.97 -7.09
N LYS A 114 34.57 -33.95 -7.43
CA LYS A 114 35.85 -34.17 -6.73
C LYS A 114 36.79 -32.98 -6.85
N GLN A 115 36.82 -32.32 -8.00
CA GLN A 115 37.66 -31.14 -8.21
C GLN A 115 37.17 -29.95 -7.36
N ILE A 116 35.85 -29.74 -7.28
CA ILE A 116 35.23 -28.74 -6.41
C ILE A 116 35.50 -29.07 -4.94
N ASP A 117 35.31 -30.32 -4.52
CA ASP A 117 35.58 -30.77 -3.16
C ASP A 117 37.07 -30.56 -2.78
N GLY A 118 37.99 -30.81 -3.73
CA GLY A 118 39.42 -30.55 -3.56
C GLY A 118 39.74 -29.06 -3.43
N ARG A 119 39.11 -28.20 -4.24
CA ARG A 119 39.25 -26.73 -4.12
C ARG A 119 38.68 -26.22 -2.81
N LEU A 120 37.52 -26.72 -2.38
CA LEU A 120 36.90 -26.41 -1.09
C LEU A 120 37.81 -26.80 0.08
N TYR A 121 38.43 -27.98 0.01
CA TYR A 121 39.37 -28.43 1.03
C TYR A 121 40.62 -27.53 1.10
N ASN A 122 41.18 -27.15 -0.05
CA ASN A 122 42.34 -26.26 -0.12
C ASN A 122 42.00 -24.87 0.43
N PHE A 123 40.87 -24.28 0.02
CA PHE A 123 40.42 -23.00 0.56
C PHE A 123 40.15 -23.07 2.05
N LYS A 124 39.54 -24.15 2.56
CA LYS A 124 39.34 -24.36 3.99
C LYS A 124 40.67 -24.39 4.75
N LYS A 125 41.69 -25.07 4.20
CA LYS A 125 43.04 -25.12 4.79
C LYS A 125 43.70 -23.76 4.78
N GLU A 126 43.62 -23.03 3.67
CA GLU A 126 44.23 -21.71 3.53
C GLU A 126 43.57 -20.67 4.45
N VAL A 127 42.24 -20.68 4.56
CA VAL A 127 41.49 -19.87 5.52
C VAL A 127 41.91 -20.22 6.95
N SER A 128 42.07 -21.51 7.29
CA SER A 128 42.54 -21.90 8.63
C SER A 128 43.96 -21.43 8.94
N VAL A 129 44.85 -21.44 7.96
CA VAL A 129 46.22 -20.93 8.10
C VAL A 129 46.21 -19.40 8.25
N GLN A 130 45.43 -18.69 7.43
CA GLN A 130 45.30 -17.24 7.52
C GLN A 130 44.64 -16.82 8.84
N ASP A 131 43.62 -17.53 9.31
CA ASP A 131 43.00 -17.32 10.61
C ASP A 131 44.01 -17.49 11.75
N SER A 132 44.81 -18.57 11.72
CA SER A 132 45.87 -18.76 12.71
C SER A 132 46.95 -17.68 12.67
N LYS A 133 47.28 -17.15 11.48
CA LYS A 133 48.27 -16.07 11.33
C LYS A 133 47.68 -14.76 11.85
N HIS A 134 46.46 -14.43 11.45
CA HIS A 134 45.75 -13.24 11.90
C HIS A 134 45.58 -13.23 13.42
N ARG A 135 45.19 -14.34 14.03
CA ARG A 135 45.06 -14.49 15.48
C ARG A 135 46.38 -14.28 16.24
N LYS A 136 47.52 -14.70 15.67
CA LYS A 136 48.84 -14.42 16.27
C LYS A 136 49.18 -12.93 16.19
N THR A 137 48.97 -12.31 15.04
CA THR A 137 49.20 -10.87 14.85
C THR A 137 48.28 -10.05 15.75
N LEU A 138 47.03 -10.47 15.92
CA LEU A 138 46.09 -9.85 16.83
C LEU A 138 46.58 -9.92 18.28
N ALA A 139 47.09 -11.08 18.73
CA ALA A 139 47.64 -11.23 20.07
C ALA A 139 48.90 -10.39 20.31
N GLU A 140 49.78 -10.26 19.30
CA GLU A 140 50.95 -9.37 19.38
C GLU A 140 50.54 -7.90 19.42
N LEU A 141 49.52 -7.52 18.64
CA LEU A 141 48.98 -6.16 18.64
C LEU A 141 48.28 -5.85 19.96
N GLU A 142 47.49 -6.78 20.51
CA GLU A 142 46.83 -6.66 21.81
C GLU A 142 47.88 -6.43 22.91
N LYS A 143 48.95 -7.22 22.93
CA LYS A 143 50.08 -7.00 23.85
C LYS A 143 50.77 -5.65 23.64
N GLY A 144 50.89 -5.20 22.39
CA GLY A 144 51.43 -3.87 22.07
C GLY A 144 50.53 -2.73 22.54
N VAL A 145 49.21 -2.91 22.40
CA VAL A 145 48.18 -1.99 22.88
C VAL A 145 48.15 -1.95 24.40
N ASP A 146 48.28 -3.08 25.09
CA ASP A 146 48.41 -3.14 26.55
C ASP A 146 49.66 -2.39 27.03
N GLY A 147 50.81 -2.59 26.37
CA GLY A 147 52.03 -1.84 26.68
C GLY A 147 51.89 -0.33 26.40
N LEU A 148 51.09 0.04 25.40
CA LEU A 148 50.75 1.43 25.12
C LEU A 148 49.80 1.98 26.19
N PHE A 149 48.82 1.22 26.65
CA PHE A 149 47.94 1.58 27.76
C PHE A 149 48.70 1.74 29.07
N ASP A 150 49.69 0.90 29.36
CA ASP A 150 50.58 1.08 30.52
C ASP A 150 51.41 2.36 30.41
N SER A 151 51.92 2.65 29.22
CA SER A 151 52.68 3.87 28.95
C SER A 151 51.79 5.12 29.06
N PHE A 152 50.54 5.04 28.58
CA PHE A 152 49.52 6.06 28.76
C PHE A 152 49.13 6.19 30.22
N ALA A 153 48.92 5.11 30.98
CA ALA A 153 48.61 5.17 32.40
C ALA A 153 49.73 5.84 33.20
N ARG A 154 51.00 5.57 32.87
CA ARG A 154 52.15 6.25 33.48
C ARG A 154 52.24 7.73 33.09
N LEU A 155 51.97 8.04 31.82
CA LEU A 155 51.91 9.42 31.35
C LEU A 155 50.75 10.16 32.01
N ASP A 156 49.59 9.54 32.10
CA ASP A 156 48.37 10.07 32.68
C ASP A 156 48.50 10.22 34.20
N THR A 157 49.26 9.35 34.88
CA THR A 157 49.64 9.56 36.29
C THR A 157 50.53 10.81 36.44
N ARG A 158 51.47 11.05 35.52
CA ARG A 158 52.34 12.25 35.55
C ARG A 158 51.58 13.51 35.14
N ILE A 159 50.74 13.42 34.11
CA ILE A 159 49.85 14.52 33.67
C ILE A 159 48.84 14.80 34.77
N SER A 160 48.33 13.79 35.47
CA SER A 160 47.47 13.99 36.65
C SER A 160 48.23 14.61 37.80
N SER A 161 49.50 14.28 38.06
CA SER A 161 50.24 14.93 39.16
C SER A 161 50.59 16.39 38.84
N VAL A 162 51.03 16.67 37.62
CA VAL A 162 51.33 18.02 37.14
C VAL A 162 50.03 18.81 36.99
N GLY A 163 49.00 18.17 36.46
CA GLY A 163 47.65 18.68 36.31
C GLY A 163 46.98 18.94 37.65
N GLN A 164 47.17 18.11 38.68
CA GLN A 164 46.71 18.38 40.04
C GLN A 164 47.46 19.55 40.66
N THR A 165 48.76 19.71 40.38
CA THR A 165 49.53 20.86 40.90
C THR A 165 49.13 22.15 40.19
N ALA A 166 48.98 22.11 38.86
CA ALA A 166 48.53 23.23 38.04
C ALA A 166 47.06 23.58 38.30
N ALA A 167 46.20 22.58 38.51
CA ALA A 167 44.83 22.74 38.97
C ALA A 167 44.83 23.36 40.34
N LYS A 168 45.60 22.87 41.31
CA LYS A 168 45.63 23.48 42.66
C LYS A 168 46.09 24.94 42.66
N ILE A 169 47.08 25.30 41.82
CA ILE A 169 47.52 26.70 41.65
C ILE A 169 46.46 27.51 40.89
N GLY A 170 45.87 26.93 39.84
CA GLY A 170 44.78 27.51 39.06
C GLY A 170 43.55 27.75 39.92
N ASP A 171 43.13 26.79 40.73
CA ASP A 171 42.05 26.82 41.71
C ASP A 171 42.30 27.88 42.77
N HIS A 172 43.53 28.03 43.27
CA HIS A 172 43.84 29.10 44.22
C HIS A 172 43.76 30.50 43.59
N LEU A 173 44.25 30.66 42.36
CA LEU A 173 44.17 31.93 41.62
C LEU A 173 42.73 32.25 41.19
N GLN A 174 42.03 31.27 40.64
CA GLN A 174 40.64 31.37 40.22
C GLN A 174 39.73 31.57 41.42
N SER A 175 39.98 30.91 42.56
CA SER A 175 39.21 31.13 43.79
C SER A 175 39.44 32.54 44.34
N ALA A 176 40.68 33.03 44.34
CA ALA A 176 40.97 34.39 44.79
C ALA A 176 40.36 35.47 43.87
N ASP A 177 40.47 35.30 42.55
CA ASP A 177 39.90 36.22 41.57
C ASP A 177 38.37 36.13 41.56
N ALA A 178 37.81 34.92 41.63
CA ALA A 178 36.37 34.72 41.79
C ALA A 178 35.86 35.32 43.10
N GLN A 179 36.60 35.23 44.22
CA GLN A 179 36.21 35.90 45.47
C GLN A 179 36.24 37.42 45.33
N ARG A 180 37.21 37.99 44.63
CA ARG A 180 37.28 39.45 44.38
C ARG A 180 36.14 39.92 43.48
N GLU A 181 35.89 39.21 42.39
CA GLU A 181 34.81 39.48 41.44
C GLU A 181 33.44 39.33 42.12
N THR A 182 33.25 38.25 42.88
CA THR A 182 32.04 38.00 43.67
C THR A 182 31.84 39.12 44.68
N ALA A 183 32.86 39.51 45.45
CA ALA A 183 32.74 40.59 46.42
C ALA A 183 32.35 41.94 45.76
N SER A 184 32.92 42.26 44.60
CA SER A 184 32.58 43.47 43.85
C SER A 184 31.13 43.44 43.36
N GLN A 185 30.70 42.34 42.73
CA GLN A 185 29.33 42.18 42.25
C GLN A 185 28.32 42.16 43.39
N THR A 186 28.64 41.53 44.53
CA THR A 186 27.79 41.52 45.73
C THR A 186 27.59 42.92 46.30
N ILE A 187 28.63 43.76 46.37
CA ILE A 187 28.50 45.15 46.84
C ILE A 187 27.54 45.93 45.93
N GLU A 188 27.66 45.76 44.62
CA GLU A 188 26.80 46.43 43.64
C GLU A 188 25.35 45.94 43.72
N LEU A 189 25.11 44.63 43.86
CA LEU A 189 23.77 44.10 44.09
C LEU A 189 23.17 44.55 45.42
N ILE A 190 23.94 44.60 46.52
CA ILE A 190 23.43 45.10 47.80
C ILE A 190 22.97 46.55 47.67
N LYS A 191 23.73 47.38 46.93
CA LYS A 191 23.37 48.77 46.67
C LYS A 191 22.02 48.87 45.94
N TYR A 192 21.83 48.11 44.86
CA TYR A 192 20.57 48.10 44.13
C TYR A 192 19.41 47.50 44.94
N MET A 193 19.67 46.45 45.73
CA MET A 193 18.67 45.86 46.63
C MET A 193 18.17 46.86 47.67
N MET A 194 19.08 47.65 48.26
CA MET A 194 18.72 48.73 49.19
C MET A 194 17.91 49.83 48.51
N GLU A 195 18.14 50.10 47.23
CA GLU A 195 17.39 51.06 46.42
C GLU A 195 15.95 50.59 46.19
N PHE A 196 15.75 49.33 45.79
CA PHE A 196 14.42 48.71 45.67
C PHE A 196 13.67 48.61 47.01
N ASN A 197 14.38 48.63 48.13
CA ASN A 197 13.82 48.56 49.48
C ASN A 197 13.60 49.94 50.15
N GLY A 198 14.13 51.01 49.55
CA GLY A 198 14.19 52.35 50.16
C GLY A 198 12.89 53.15 50.09
N SER A 199 12.07 52.93 49.05
CA SER A 199 10.80 53.63 48.81
C SER A 199 9.70 52.65 48.37
N PRO A 200 8.56 52.58 49.09
CA PRO A 200 7.43 51.74 48.68
C PRO A 200 6.73 52.32 47.44
N GLY A 201 6.68 51.56 46.34
CA GLY A 201 5.80 51.86 45.19
C GLY A 201 6.23 52.99 44.25
N ASP A 202 7.39 53.64 44.44
CA ASP A 202 7.86 54.70 43.54
C ASP A 202 9.10 54.25 42.73
N LEU A 203 8.84 53.58 41.61
CA LEU A 203 9.88 53.07 40.69
C LEU A 203 10.66 54.18 39.97
N MET A 204 10.27 55.45 40.11
CA MET A 204 10.91 56.60 39.45
C MET A 204 12.16 57.12 40.18
N GLU A 205 12.37 56.74 41.45
CA GLU A 205 13.57 57.10 42.22
C GLU A 205 14.75 56.12 42.04
N LEU A 206 14.55 55.06 41.26
CA LEU A 206 15.59 54.09 40.96
C LEU A 206 16.67 54.69 40.03
N SER A 207 17.88 54.14 40.14
CA SER A 207 19.03 54.52 39.31
C SER A 207 18.66 54.58 37.82
N PRO A 208 19.25 55.51 37.03
CA PRO A 208 18.92 55.71 35.61
C PRO A 208 19.04 54.45 34.76
N LEU A 209 19.84 53.49 35.21
CA LEU A 209 19.94 52.13 34.66
C LEU A 209 18.56 51.46 34.48
N PHE A 210 17.65 51.59 35.45
CA PHE A 210 16.35 50.91 35.44
C PHE A 210 15.28 51.66 34.63
N SER A 211 15.49 52.95 34.37
CA SER A 211 14.60 53.82 33.58
C SER A 211 15.00 53.92 32.10
N ASP A 212 16.29 53.78 31.77
CA ASP A 212 16.81 53.99 30.42
C ASP A 212 16.50 52.83 29.44
N ASP A 213 15.78 53.14 28.35
CA ASP A 213 15.42 52.20 27.29
C ASP A 213 16.65 51.63 26.54
N SER A 214 17.77 52.33 26.55
CA SER A 214 19.01 51.86 25.89
C SER A 214 19.73 50.78 26.70
N ARG A 215 19.52 50.73 28.03
CA ARG A 215 20.22 49.82 28.97
C ARG A 215 19.34 48.71 29.55
N VAL A 216 18.16 48.48 28.95
CA VAL A 216 17.18 47.47 29.38
C VAL A 216 17.77 46.06 29.57
N ALA A 217 18.74 45.66 28.75
CA ALA A 217 19.44 44.38 28.88
C ALA A 217 20.25 44.26 30.18
N GLU A 218 20.93 45.33 30.57
CA GLU A 218 21.73 45.41 31.79
C GLU A 218 20.83 45.46 33.03
N ALA A 219 19.75 46.25 32.94
CA ALA A 219 18.71 46.31 33.97
C ALA A 219 18.02 44.96 34.20
N ALA A 220 17.71 44.21 33.14
CA ALA A 220 17.12 42.88 33.21
C ALA A 220 18.01 41.87 33.92
N SER A 221 19.31 41.83 33.57
CA SER A 221 20.27 40.94 34.22
C SER A 221 20.41 41.22 35.71
N ILE A 222 20.45 42.50 36.10
CA ILE A 222 20.57 42.91 37.51
C ILE A 222 19.28 42.62 38.27
N ALA A 223 18.11 42.97 37.71
CA ALA A 223 16.81 42.72 38.34
C ALA A 223 16.55 41.23 38.56
N GLN A 224 16.95 40.36 37.63
CA GLN A 224 16.82 38.91 37.79
C GLN A 224 17.68 38.38 38.94
N LYS A 225 18.96 38.79 39.01
CA LYS A 225 19.84 38.37 40.10
C LYS A 225 19.30 38.84 41.45
N LEU A 226 18.83 40.09 41.54
CA LEU A 226 18.19 40.63 42.75
C LEU A 226 16.97 39.81 43.13
N ARG A 227 16.10 39.49 42.17
CA ARG A 227 14.91 38.66 42.41
C ARG A 227 15.26 37.27 42.93
N SER A 228 16.26 36.58 42.37
CA SER A 228 16.68 35.27 42.89
C SER A 228 17.19 35.36 44.33
N PHE A 229 17.93 36.41 44.68
CA PHE A 229 18.38 36.63 46.06
C PHE A 229 17.23 36.96 47.02
N ALA A 230 16.25 37.74 46.56
CA ALA A 230 15.12 38.14 47.37
C ALA A 230 14.11 36.99 47.60
N GLU A 231 13.98 36.07 46.64
CA GLU A 231 13.13 34.87 46.76
C GLU A 231 13.81 33.73 47.54
N GLU A 232 15.13 33.52 47.42
CA GLU A 232 15.87 32.46 48.15
C GLU A 232 15.85 32.61 49.69
N ASP A 233 15.84 33.85 50.21
CA ASP A 233 15.88 34.12 51.65
C ASP A 233 14.49 33.99 52.32
N ILE A 234 13.41 34.04 51.53
CA ILE A 234 12.02 33.89 52.00
C ILE A 234 11.58 32.41 52.00
N GLY A 235 12.01 31.63 50.99
CA GLY A 235 11.56 30.25 50.80
C GLY A 235 12.05 29.21 51.82
N ARG A 236 13.02 29.55 52.68
CA ARG A 236 13.60 28.60 53.65
C ARG A 236 12.91 28.52 55.01
N GLN A 237 11.94 29.39 55.33
CA GLN A 237 11.35 29.46 56.68
C GLN A 237 9.99 28.78 56.88
N ASP A 238 9.32 28.26 55.83
CA ASP A 238 7.96 27.71 55.98
C ASP A 238 7.87 26.22 56.36
N LEU A 239 9.00 25.51 56.44
CA LEU A 239 9.02 24.09 56.83
C LEU A 239 10.21 23.77 57.74
N THR A 240 10.15 24.20 59.00
CA THR A 240 10.54 23.44 60.21
C THR A 240 10.79 24.38 61.40
N VAL A 241 9.90 24.32 62.37
CA VAL A 241 10.14 24.83 63.72
C VAL A 241 11.15 23.90 64.38
N THR A 242 12.44 24.26 64.44
CA THR A 242 13.31 23.99 65.61
C THR A 242 14.46 25.00 65.65
N SER A 243 14.46 25.80 66.71
CA SER A 243 15.45 26.81 67.08
C SER A 243 16.87 26.26 67.21
N VAL A 244 17.85 26.91 66.56
CA VAL A 244 19.22 27.05 67.09
C VAL A 244 19.69 28.49 66.87
N MET A 245 20.21 29.05 67.96
CA MET A 245 20.67 30.43 68.18
C MET A 245 21.73 30.90 67.16
N GLY A 246 21.53 32.12 66.62
CA GLY A 246 22.62 32.98 66.13
C GLY A 246 22.71 33.20 64.62
N ASN A 247 21.83 34.05 64.07
CA ASN A 247 22.18 35.21 63.24
C ASN A 247 20.90 35.96 62.82
N ALA A 248 21.06 37.25 62.55
CA ALA A 248 20.00 38.25 62.49
C ALA A 248 18.76 37.87 61.65
N THR A 249 17.60 38.24 62.19
CA THR A 249 16.31 38.32 61.51
C THR A 249 16.38 39.26 60.29
N ALA A 250 16.74 38.74 59.11
CA ALA A 250 16.79 39.49 57.85
C ALA A 250 15.50 39.37 57.01
N SER A 251 14.66 38.36 57.28
CA SER A 251 13.54 37.99 56.41
C SER A 251 12.39 39.02 56.32
N ARG A 252 12.20 39.88 57.33
CA ARG A 252 11.09 40.87 57.36
C ARG A 252 11.43 42.22 56.71
N GLY A 253 12.69 42.42 56.33
CA GLY A 253 13.17 43.68 55.77
C GLY A 253 13.06 43.79 54.25
N LEU A 254 12.80 42.68 53.54
CA LEU A 254 12.93 42.60 52.09
C LEU A 254 11.59 42.42 51.34
N GLU A 255 10.47 42.34 52.07
CA GLU A 255 9.13 42.17 51.48
C GLU A 255 8.76 43.31 50.51
N VAL A 256 9.16 44.55 50.83
CA VAL A 256 8.95 45.73 49.97
C VAL A 256 9.79 45.62 48.70
N ALA A 257 11.06 45.22 48.81
CA ALA A 257 11.93 45.00 47.66
C ALA A 257 11.43 43.88 46.74
N VAL A 258 10.90 42.78 47.29
CA VAL A 258 10.30 41.68 46.50
C VAL A 258 9.08 42.17 45.72
N THR A 259 8.19 42.93 46.36
CA THR A 259 6.99 43.47 45.71
C THR A 259 7.37 44.47 44.61
N ASN A 260 8.26 45.42 44.91
CA ASN A 260 8.76 46.40 43.95
C ASN A 260 9.55 45.74 42.79
N LEU A 261 10.36 44.71 43.06
CA LEU A 261 11.06 43.93 42.04
C LEU A 261 10.08 43.16 41.15
N GLN A 262 8.99 42.62 41.71
CA GLN A 262 7.96 41.94 40.94
C GLN A 262 7.23 42.91 39.99
N ASP A 263 6.84 44.08 40.48
CA ASP A 263 6.19 45.12 39.68
C ASP A 263 7.14 45.67 38.60
N TYR A 264 8.41 45.89 38.94
CA TYR A 264 9.44 46.27 37.97
C TYR A 264 9.67 45.19 36.91
N CYS A 265 9.75 43.91 37.29
CA CYS A 265 9.91 42.81 36.34
C CYS A 265 8.71 42.73 35.38
N ASN A 266 7.48 42.91 35.87
CA ASN A 266 6.28 42.93 35.02
C ASN A 266 6.32 44.09 34.00
N GLU A 267 6.72 45.30 34.42
CA GLU A 267 6.84 46.46 33.53
C GLU A 267 8.01 46.29 32.54
N LEU A 268 9.13 45.76 33.01
CA LEU A 268 10.31 45.46 32.20
C LEU A 268 10.00 44.41 31.12
N GLU A 269 9.23 43.37 31.45
CA GLU A 269 8.76 42.37 30.48
C GLU A 269 7.91 43.02 29.37
N ASN A 270 6.98 43.91 29.73
CA ASN A 270 6.16 44.63 28.74
C ASN A 270 7.04 45.52 27.85
N ARG A 271 8.02 46.23 28.42
CA ARG A 271 9.00 47.04 27.67
C ARG A 271 9.84 46.17 26.74
N LEU A 272 10.30 45.01 27.21
CA LEU A 272 11.05 44.04 26.41
C LEU A 272 10.20 43.46 25.26
N LEU A 273 8.91 43.18 25.48
CA LEU A 273 7.99 42.74 24.42
C LEU A 273 7.77 43.83 23.35
N VAL A 274 7.53 45.08 23.75
CA VAL A 274 7.37 46.21 22.81
C VAL A 274 8.66 46.42 21.99
N ARG A 275 9.83 46.34 22.64
CA ARG A 275 11.12 46.43 21.96
C ARG A 275 11.35 45.25 21.01
N PHE A 276 10.97 44.04 21.42
CA PHE A 276 11.04 42.84 20.59
C PHE A 276 10.14 42.95 19.35
N ASP A 277 8.90 43.45 19.48
CA ASP A 277 7.99 43.65 18.35
C ASP A 277 8.52 44.70 17.36
N ALA A 278 9.05 45.82 17.87
CA ALA A 278 9.69 46.85 17.04
C ALA A 278 10.92 46.30 16.29
N ALA A 279 11.75 45.49 16.96
CA ALA A 279 12.88 44.80 16.35
C ALA A 279 12.43 43.76 15.31
N SER A 280 11.34 43.03 15.59
CA SER A 280 10.74 42.07 14.65
C SER A 280 10.23 42.74 13.39
N GLN A 281 9.64 43.93 13.47
CA GLN A 281 9.18 44.69 12.29
C GLN A 281 10.36 45.19 11.45
N LYS A 282 11.46 45.59 12.10
CA LYS A 282 12.69 46.06 11.44
C LYS A 282 13.62 44.93 10.96
N ARG A 283 13.33 43.68 11.32
CA ARG A 283 14.14 42.48 11.05
C ARG A 283 15.55 42.54 11.68
N GLU A 284 15.66 43.14 12.85
CA GLU A 284 16.92 43.21 13.61
C GLU A 284 17.10 41.95 14.48
N LEU A 285 17.78 40.94 13.95
CA LEU A 285 17.90 39.62 14.61
C LEU A 285 18.66 39.66 15.94
N SER A 286 19.70 40.50 16.06
CA SER A 286 20.51 40.58 17.28
C SER A 286 19.73 41.15 18.46
N THR A 287 18.98 42.23 18.24
CA THR A 287 18.16 42.85 19.29
C THR A 287 16.98 41.97 19.69
N MET A 288 16.39 41.24 18.72
CA MET A 288 15.40 40.19 19.02
C MET A 288 16.01 39.08 19.88
N ALA A 289 17.21 38.61 19.56
CA ALA A 289 17.87 37.52 20.29
C ALA A 289 18.18 37.90 21.74
N GLU A 290 18.68 39.12 21.95
CA GLU A 290 18.90 39.68 23.28
C GLU A 290 17.59 39.72 24.08
N CYS A 291 16.52 40.29 23.52
CA CYS A 291 15.23 40.37 24.19
C CYS A 291 14.64 38.98 24.50
N ALA A 292 14.73 38.04 23.56
CA ALA A 292 14.25 36.66 23.76
C ALA A 292 15.04 35.91 24.84
N ASN A 293 16.35 36.13 24.94
CA ASN A 293 17.18 35.56 26.00
C ASN A 293 16.73 36.05 27.38
N PHE A 294 16.52 37.36 27.55
CA PHE A 294 16.02 37.90 28.82
C PHE A 294 14.58 37.43 29.11
N LEU A 295 13.67 37.47 28.14
CA LEU A 295 12.30 37.02 28.32
C LEU A 295 12.21 35.52 28.71
N SER A 296 13.13 34.69 28.22
CA SER A 296 13.21 33.26 28.58
C SER A 296 13.58 33.01 30.05
N GLN A 297 14.28 33.96 30.67
CA GLN A 297 14.75 33.89 32.04
C GLN A 297 13.70 34.32 33.07
N PHE A 298 12.65 35.02 32.61
CA PHE A 298 11.46 35.32 33.40
C PHE A 298 10.38 34.24 33.17
N ASN A 299 9.52 34.00 34.16
CA ASN A 299 8.46 32.97 34.15
C ASN A 299 7.43 33.11 33.00
N ARG A 300 7.60 34.09 32.09
CA ARG A 300 6.75 34.42 30.94
C ARG A 300 7.43 34.25 29.59
N GLY A 301 8.59 33.60 29.52
CA GLY A 301 9.25 33.25 28.25
C GLY A 301 8.32 32.54 27.25
N THR A 302 7.48 31.62 27.74
CA THR A 302 6.46 30.94 26.93
C THR A 302 5.42 31.90 26.33
N SER A 303 5.00 32.92 27.08
CA SER A 303 4.05 33.94 26.60
C SER A 303 4.65 34.79 25.48
N ALA A 304 5.94 35.11 25.56
CA ALA A 304 6.65 35.83 24.49
C ALA A 304 6.76 34.99 23.21
N MET A 305 7.04 33.68 23.34
CA MET A 305 7.04 32.74 22.22
C MET A 305 5.65 32.64 21.56
N GLN A 306 4.58 32.50 22.37
CA GLN A 306 3.21 32.47 21.88
C GLN A 306 2.81 33.78 21.20
N HIS A 307 3.21 34.93 21.76
CA HIS A 307 2.97 36.26 21.17
C HIS A 307 3.68 36.41 19.81
N TYR A 308 4.94 35.99 19.72
CA TYR A 308 5.69 36.01 18.45
C TYR A 308 4.97 35.20 17.36
N VAL A 309 4.55 33.98 17.68
CA VAL A 309 3.81 33.13 16.74
C VAL A 309 2.45 33.77 16.39
N ALA A 310 1.73 34.31 17.37
CA ALA A 310 0.43 34.95 17.16
C ALA A 310 0.50 36.19 16.24
N THR A 311 1.62 36.91 16.25
CA THR A 311 1.82 38.13 15.46
C THR A 311 2.24 37.89 14.01
N ARG A 312 2.50 36.63 13.62
CA ARG A 312 2.93 36.34 12.23
C ARG A 312 1.78 36.63 11.25
N PRO A 313 2.04 37.28 10.10
CA PRO A 313 1.01 37.62 9.12
C PRO A 313 0.17 36.43 8.65
N MET A 314 0.77 35.23 8.59
CA MET A 314 0.10 33.99 8.17
C MET A 314 -1.07 33.54 9.07
N PHE A 315 -1.26 34.15 10.25
CA PHE A 315 -2.36 33.84 11.17
C PHE A 315 -3.33 35.00 11.41
N ILE A 316 -2.92 36.24 11.12
CA ILE A 316 -3.72 37.45 11.38
C ILE A 316 -4.46 37.89 10.12
N ASP A 317 -3.82 37.76 8.96
CA ASP A 317 -4.33 38.34 7.74
C ASP A 317 -5.46 37.49 7.15
N VAL A 318 -6.69 38.00 7.27
CA VAL A 318 -7.91 37.37 6.72
C VAL A 318 -7.82 37.26 5.19
N GLU A 319 -7.10 38.15 4.52
CA GLU A 319 -6.88 38.08 3.08
C GLU A 319 -6.05 36.86 2.70
N VAL A 320 -5.08 36.47 3.53
CA VAL A 320 -4.29 35.25 3.34
C VAL A 320 -5.18 34.01 3.46
N MET A 321 -6.00 33.91 4.51
CA MET A 321 -6.93 32.77 4.67
C MET A 321 -7.98 32.68 3.54
N ASN A 322 -8.42 33.82 3.03
CA ASN A 322 -9.33 33.87 1.88
C ASN A 322 -8.61 33.54 0.57
N ALA A 323 -7.34 33.92 0.41
CA ALA A 323 -6.52 33.52 -0.73
C ALA A 323 -6.28 32.01 -0.74
N ASP A 324 -5.99 31.41 0.41
CA ASP A 324 -5.88 29.95 0.59
C ASP A 324 -7.16 29.25 0.10
N SER A 325 -8.32 29.77 0.54
CA SER A 325 -9.63 29.23 0.16
C SER A 325 -9.86 29.32 -1.36
N ARG A 326 -9.55 30.45 -1.99
CA ARG A 326 -9.68 30.64 -3.46
C ARG A 326 -8.72 29.76 -4.25
N LEU A 327 -7.49 29.58 -3.76
CA LEU A 327 -6.48 28.76 -4.43
C LEU A 327 -6.90 27.28 -4.51
N VAL A 328 -7.59 26.78 -3.46
CA VAL A 328 -7.96 25.37 -3.34
C VAL A 328 -9.35 25.08 -3.87
N LEU A 329 -10.34 25.92 -3.54
CA LEU A 329 -11.75 25.70 -3.90
C LEU A 329 -12.12 26.35 -5.25
N GLY A 330 -11.31 27.26 -5.77
CA GLY A 330 -11.61 28.04 -6.98
C GLY A 330 -12.61 29.18 -6.73
N ASP A 331 -13.06 29.82 -7.81
CA ASP A 331 -14.07 30.88 -7.76
C ASP A 331 -15.46 30.31 -7.45
N GLN A 332 -16.29 31.09 -6.73
CA GLN A 332 -17.62 30.66 -6.31
C GLN A 332 -18.49 30.29 -7.52
N GLY A 333 -18.90 29.01 -7.60
CA GLY A 333 -19.86 28.51 -8.60
C GLY A 333 -19.36 27.37 -9.50
N SER A 334 -18.08 27.00 -9.44
CA SER A 334 -17.58 25.78 -10.09
C SER A 334 -17.49 24.62 -9.09
N GLN A 335 -18.07 23.46 -9.42
CA GLN A 335 -17.89 22.24 -8.62
C GLN A 335 -16.40 21.87 -8.57
N ALA A 336 -15.84 21.85 -7.36
CA ALA A 336 -14.42 21.59 -7.16
C ALA A 336 -14.12 20.11 -7.44
N SER A 337 -13.26 19.84 -8.43
CA SER A 337 -12.85 18.47 -8.73
C SER A 337 -11.73 18.01 -7.77
N PRO A 338 -11.68 16.71 -7.42
CA PRO A 338 -10.62 16.19 -6.54
C PRO A 338 -9.20 16.47 -7.05
N SER A 339 -8.98 16.49 -8.36
CA SER A 339 -7.67 16.75 -8.96
C SER A 339 -7.25 18.22 -8.87
N ASN A 340 -8.19 19.15 -9.03
CA ASN A 340 -7.92 20.59 -8.85
C ASN A 340 -7.62 20.90 -7.39
N VAL A 341 -8.40 20.32 -6.47
CA VAL A 341 -8.19 20.45 -5.02
C VAL A 341 -6.84 19.86 -4.61
N ALA A 342 -6.48 18.67 -5.10
CA ALA A 342 -5.16 18.07 -4.83
C ALA A 342 -4.01 19.00 -5.25
N ARG A 343 -4.12 19.63 -6.43
CA ARG A 343 -3.13 20.60 -6.92
C ARG A 343 -3.10 21.87 -6.06
N GLY A 344 -4.27 22.41 -5.72
CA GLY A 344 -4.39 23.59 -4.86
C GLY A 344 -3.79 23.36 -3.48
N LEU A 345 -4.14 22.24 -2.82
CA LEU A 345 -3.59 21.83 -1.53
C LEU A 345 -2.08 21.63 -1.60
N SER A 346 -1.57 20.98 -2.64
CA SER A 346 -0.12 20.79 -2.80
C SER A 346 0.62 22.12 -2.92
N SER A 347 0.06 23.08 -3.66
CA SER A 347 0.63 24.43 -3.79
C SER A 347 0.61 25.18 -2.46
N LEU A 348 -0.53 25.16 -1.76
CA LEU A 348 -0.70 25.83 -0.48
C LEU A 348 0.20 25.23 0.60
N PHE A 349 0.24 23.90 0.73
CA PHE A 349 1.05 23.22 1.74
C PHE A 349 2.55 23.40 1.49
N LYS A 350 2.95 23.51 0.23
CA LYS A 350 4.32 23.93 -0.12
C LYS A 350 4.61 25.36 0.32
N GLU A 351 3.70 26.31 0.06
CA GLU A 351 3.83 27.70 0.52
C GLU A 351 3.91 27.80 2.04
N ILE A 352 3.05 27.08 2.75
CA ILE A 352 3.07 26.98 4.22
C ILE A 352 4.43 26.45 4.69
N THR A 353 4.91 25.36 4.11
CA THR A 353 6.21 24.76 4.46
C THR A 353 7.37 25.73 4.20
N ASP A 354 7.36 26.43 3.07
CA ASP A 354 8.37 27.43 2.73
C ASP A 354 8.35 28.62 3.70
N THR A 355 7.15 29.01 4.17
CA THR A 355 6.98 30.06 5.16
C THR A 355 7.48 29.61 6.54
N VAL A 356 7.11 28.41 6.97
CA VAL A 356 7.62 27.81 8.24
C VAL A 356 9.13 27.67 8.19
N ARG A 357 9.73 27.31 7.06
CA ARG A 357 11.20 27.23 6.90
C ARG A 357 11.89 28.59 7.08
N LYS A 358 11.29 29.67 6.56
CA LYS A 358 11.81 31.04 6.76
C LYS A 358 11.71 31.47 8.23
N GLU A 359 10.59 31.16 8.88
CA GLU A 359 10.42 31.44 10.31
C GLU A 359 11.37 30.59 11.17
N ALA A 360 11.58 29.32 10.82
CA ALA A 360 12.52 28.44 11.52
C ALA A 360 13.95 29.01 11.54
N ALA A 361 14.43 29.55 10.41
CA ALA A 361 15.74 30.20 10.36
C ALA A 361 15.82 31.42 11.29
N THR A 362 14.74 32.17 11.43
CA THR A 362 14.65 33.32 12.35
C THR A 362 14.61 32.83 13.80
N ILE A 363 13.81 31.81 14.09
CA ILE A 363 13.65 31.24 15.43
C ILE A 363 14.98 30.67 15.95
N ILE A 364 15.71 29.93 15.11
CA ILE A 364 17.03 29.37 15.45
C ILE A 364 18.05 30.47 15.77
N ALA A 365 17.96 31.62 15.10
CA ALA A 365 18.86 32.75 15.33
C ALA A 365 18.50 33.59 16.57
N VAL A 366 17.23 33.57 17.00
CA VAL A 366 16.70 34.48 18.02
C VAL A 366 16.51 33.80 19.38
N TYR A 367 15.98 32.58 19.43
CA TYR A 367 15.52 31.97 20.67
C TYR A 367 16.56 31.00 21.28
N PRO A 368 16.75 31.01 22.62
CA PRO A 368 17.60 30.04 23.31
C PRO A 368 17.10 28.60 23.19
N SER A 369 15.77 28.39 23.13
CA SER A 369 15.12 27.09 22.93
C SER A 369 14.25 27.07 21.66
N PRO A 370 14.86 26.88 20.46
CA PRO A 370 14.12 26.90 19.19
C PRO A 370 13.00 25.87 19.09
N ASN A 371 13.17 24.69 19.70
CA ASN A 371 12.22 23.58 19.62
C ASN A 371 10.85 23.91 20.24
N ASP A 372 10.82 24.68 21.32
CA ASP A 372 9.57 25.07 22.00
C ASP A 372 8.74 26.00 21.10
N VAL A 373 9.42 26.99 20.51
CA VAL A 373 8.78 27.95 19.59
C VAL A 373 8.33 27.26 18.31
N MET A 374 9.14 26.33 17.76
CA MET A 374 8.78 25.54 16.60
C MET A 374 7.56 24.65 16.86
N SER A 375 7.44 24.06 18.06
CA SER A 375 6.26 23.27 18.46
C SER A 375 5.00 24.14 18.45
N ILE A 376 5.05 25.33 19.05
CA ILE A 376 3.91 26.28 19.07
C ILE A 376 3.55 26.75 17.66
N LEU A 377 4.55 27.05 16.82
CA LEU A 377 4.34 27.48 15.43
C LEU A 377 3.65 26.40 14.61
N VAL A 378 4.19 25.18 14.60
CA VAL A 378 3.67 24.06 13.81
C VAL A 378 2.29 23.64 14.30
N GLN A 379 2.08 23.60 15.62
CA GLN A 379 0.77 23.33 16.20
C GLN A 379 -0.28 24.33 15.68
N ARG A 380 0.04 25.63 15.70
CA ARG A 380 -0.87 26.67 15.24
C ARG A 380 -1.12 26.63 13.73
N VAL A 381 -0.12 26.26 12.92
CA VAL A 381 -0.30 26.03 11.48
C VAL A 381 -1.36 24.96 11.24
N LEU A 382 -1.27 23.83 11.92
CA LEU A 382 -2.23 22.74 11.78
C LEU A 382 -3.60 23.12 12.34
N GLU A 383 -3.67 23.59 13.59
CA GLU A 383 -4.93 23.83 14.29
C GLU A 383 -5.71 25.04 13.77
N GLN A 384 -5.04 26.07 13.26
CA GLN A 384 -5.69 27.29 12.80
C GLN A 384 -5.75 27.38 11.28
N ARG A 385 -4.61 27.35 10.58
CA ARG A 385 -4.57 27.63 9.13
C ARG A 385 -5.05 26.42 8.31
N VAL A 386 -4.60 25.21 8.63
CA VAL A 386 -5.03 23.99 7.94
C VAL A 386 -6.48 23.63 8.31
N THR A 387 -6.84 23.62 9.59
CA THR A 387 -8.23 23.35 10.02
C THR A 387 -9.24 24.29 9.36
N ALA A 388 -8.98 25.61 9.33
CA ALA A 388 -9.91 26.57 8.73
C ALA A 388 -10.16 26.33 7.22
N LEU A 389 -9.19 25.74 6.52
CA LEU A 389 -9.37 25.30 5.15
C LEU A 389 -10.15 23.99 5.06
N LEU A 390 -9.79 23.01 5.90
CA LEU A 390 -10.45 21.70 5.94
C LEU A 390 -11.93 21.82 6.28
N ASP A 391 -12.30 22.71 7.20
CA ASP A 391 -13.71 22.98 7.58
C ASP A 391 -14.56 23.44 6.40
N LYS A 392 -13.97 24.21 5.47
CA LYS A 392 -14.65 24.66 4.24
C LYS A 392 -14.66 23.58 3.16
N LEU A 393 -13.63 22.74 3.13
CA LEU A 393 -13.43 21.71 2.11
C LEU A 393 -14.26 20.45 2.38
N LEU A 394 -14.33 20.03 3.64
CA LEU A 394 -14.90 18.76 4.08
C LEU A 394 -16.24 18.98 4.79
N VAL A 395 -17.21 19.52 4.06
CA VAL A 395 -18.58 19.63 4.57
C VAL A 395 -19.20 18.24 4.59
N LYS A 396 -19.51 17.75 5.80
CA LYS A 396 -20.01 16.39 6.00
C LYS A 396 -21.42 16.21 5.41
N PRO A 397 -21.61 15.27 4.46
CA PRO A 397 -22.92 15.01 3.87
C PRO A 397 -23.81 14.20 4.81
N SER A 398 -25.13 14.29 4.63
CA SER A 398 -26.10 13.50 5.40
C SER A 398 -26.27 12.11 4.79
N LEU A 399 -26.25 11.07 5.65
CA LEU A 399 -26.61 9.71 5.24
C LEU A 399 -28.13 9.49 5.10
N VAL A 400 -28.94 10.44 5.60
CA VAL A 400 -30.41 10.39 5.48
C VAL A 400 -30.85 11.07 4.19
N ASN A 401 -30.30 12.25 3.90
CA ASN A 401 -30.56 13.02 2.70
C ASN A 401 -29.33 12.95 1.79
N LEU A 402 -29.27 11.90 0.98
CA LEU A 402 -28.12 11.63 0.12
C LEU A 402 -27.96 12.73 -0.95
N PRO A 403 -26.73 13.23 -1.19
CA PRO A 403 -26.44 14.12 -2.32
C PRO A 403 -26.81 13.46 -3.64
N THR A 404 -27.25 14.25 -4.63
CA THR A 404 -27.63 13.69 -5.94
C THR A 404 -26.39 13.21 -6.71
N MET A 405 -26.60 12.28 -7.64
CA MET A 405 -25.51 11.80 -8.51
C MET A 405 -24.99 12.88 -9.47
N GLU A 406 -25.81 13.87 -9.83
CA GLU A 406 -25.42 15.02 -10.64
C GLU A 406 -24.41 15.93 -9.92
N GLU A 407 -24.51 16.02 -8.60
CA GLU A 407 -23.56 16.75 -7.74
C GLU A 407 -22.34 15.90 -7.34
N GLY A 408 -22.21 14.69 -7.90
CA GLY A 408 -21.10 13.76 -7.63
C GLY A 408 -21.35 12.75 -6.48
N GLY A 409 -22.53 12.80 -5.85
CA GLY A 409 -22.96 11.87 -4.81
C GLY A 409 -22.05 11.86 -3.56
N LEU A 410 -22.19 10.83 -2.74
CA LEU A 410 -21.29 10.61 -1.59
C LEU A 410 -19.83 10.36 -2.02
N LEU A 411 -19.62 9.84 -3.22
CA LEU A 411 -18.29 9.51 -3.74
C LEU A 411 -17.40 10.75 -3.85
N LEU A 412 -17.96 11.91 -4.24
CA LEU A 412 -17.20 13.15 -4.32
C LEU A 412 -16.63 13.52 -2.96
N TYR A 413 -17.45 13.50 -1.91
CA TYR A 413 -17.00 13.76 -0.54
C TYR A 413 -15.89 12.78 -0.10
N LEU A 414 -16.05 11.47 -0.36
CA LEU A 414 -15.05 10.46 0.02
C LEU A 414 -13.71 10.66 -0.71
N ARG A 415 -13.74 11.04 -1.99
CA ARG A 415 -12.54 11.40 -2.76
C ARG A 415 -11.88 12.66 -2.23
N MET A 416 -12.67 13.68 -1.89
CA MET A 416 -12.19 14.93 -1.30
C MET A 416 -11.54 14.71 0.06
N LEU A 417 -12.16 13.87 0.91
CA LEU A 417 -11.61 13.44 2.18
C LEU A 417 -10.27 12.72 2.01
N ALA A 418 -10.18 11.78 1.06
CA ALA A 418 -8.95 11.05 0.79
C ALA A 418 -7.82 11.98 0.32
N VAL A 419 -8.10 12.88 -0.61
CA VAL A 419 -7.14 13.88 -1.10
C VAL A 419 -6.68 14.81 0.03
N ALA A 420 -7.61 15.34 0.82
CA ALA A 420 -7.30 16.23 1.93
C ALA A 420 -6.42 15.55 2.97
N TYR A 421 -6.74 14.30 3.33
CA TYR A 421 -5.96 13.52 4.29
C TYR A 421 -4.56 13.20 3.76
N GLU A 422 -4.43 12.68 2.54
CA GLU A 422 -3.15 12.36 1.92
C GLU A 422 -2.23 13.59 1.84
N LYS A 423 -2.76 14.73 1.39
CA LYS A 423 -1.99 15.98 1.31
C LYS A 423 -1.62 16.54 2.69
N THR A 424 -2.49 16.39 3.68
CA THR A 424 -2.16 16.83 5.04
C THR A 424 -1.09 15.94 5.68
N GLN A 425 -1.08 14.63 5.38
CA GLN A 425 0.01 13.73 5.77
C GLN A 425 1.33 14.09 5.07
N GLU A 426 1.30 14.50 3.80
CA GLU A 426 2.49 15.05 3.11
C GLU A 426 3.02 16.29 3.83
N LEU A 427 2.15 17.25 4.13
CA LEU A 427 2.50 18.45 4.90
C LEU A 427 3.11 18.08 6.27
N ALA A 428 2.52 17.15 7.00
CA ALA A 428 3.03 16.71 8.30
C ALA A 428 4.47 16.16 8.20
N ARG A 429 4.77 15.39 7.14
CA ARG A 429 6.13 14.88 6.87
C ARG A 429 7.10 16.02 6.54
N ASP A 430 6.66 16.99 5.74
CA ASP A 430 7.47 18.15 5.37
C ASP A 430 7.76 19.07 6.56
N LEU A 431 6.76 19.32 7.42
CA LEU A 431 6.92 20.10 8.65
C LEU A 431 7.85 19.41 9.65
N ARG A 432 7.75 18.08 9.78
CA ARG A 432 8.70 17.30 10.58
C ARG A 432 10.13 17.42 10.06
N ALA A 433 10.32 17.44 8.73
CA ALA A 433 11.64 17.62 8.12
C ALA A 433 12.22 19.02 8.33
N VAL A 434 11.39 20.06 8.44
CA VAL A 434 11.82 21.42 8.80
C VAL A 434 12.22 21.52 10.27
N GLY A 435 11.56 20.76 11.15
CA GLY A 435 11.82 20.68 12.59
C GLY A 435 10.62 21.19 13.39
N CYS A 436 9.97 20.31 14.15
CA CYS A 436 8.74 20.59 14.88
C CYS A 436 8.87 20.42 16.40
N GLY A 437 10.09 20.38 16.93
CA GLY A 437 10.35 20.09 18.35
C GLY A 437 9.81 18.72 18.78
N ASP A 438 9.24 18.64 19.98
CA ASP A 438 8.65 17.42 20.55
C ASP A 438 7.16 17.25 20.18
N LEU A 439 6.64 18.06 19.24
CA LEU A 439 5.26 18.00 18.80
C LEU A 439 4.97 16.71 18.03
N ASP A 440 3.93 15.98 18.43
CA ASP A 440 3.40 14.85 17.64
C ASP A 440 2.53 15.37 16.47
N VAL A 441 3.20 15.82 15.41
CA VAL A 441 2.56 16.32 14.18
C VAL A 441 1.67 15.26 13.52
N GLU A 442 2.04 13.99 13.61
CA GLU A 442 1.24 12.89 13.06
C GLU A 442 -0.03 12.68 13.88
N GLY A 443 0.07 12.64 15.21
CA GLY A 443 -1.08 12.55 16.11
C GLY A 443 -2.05 13.74 15.96
N LEU A 444 -1.53 14.97 15.82
CA LEU A 444 -2.36 16.15 15.54
C LEU A 444 -3.06 16.02 14.19
N THR A 445 -2.35 15.57 13.15
CA THR A 445 -2.95 15.35 11.82
C THR A 445 -4.09 14.33 11.92
N GLU A 446 -3.92 13.24 12.66
CA GLU A 446 -5.00 12.27 12.89
C GLU A 446 -6.20 12.85 13.61
N SER A 447 -5.95 13.70 14.61
CA SER A 447 -7.02 14.39 15.35
C SER A 447 -7.90 15.23 14.42
N LEU A 448 -7.33 15.91 13.43
CA LEU A 448 -8.07 16.74 12.47
C LEU A 448 -9.10 15.95 11.64
N PHE A 449 -8.84 14.65 11.39
CA PHE A 449 -9.69 13.81 10.54
C PHE A 449 -10.51 12.77 11.32
N SER A 450 -10.33 12.68 12.64
CA SER A 450 -11.00 11.69 13.51
C SER A 450 -12.52 11.63 13.29
N SER A 451 -13.19 12.79 13.33
CA SER A 451 -14.63 12.93 13.14
C SER A 451 -15.14 12.42 11.77
N HIS A 452 -14.31 12.50 10.74
CA HIS A 452 -14.63 12.01 9.39
C HIS A 452 -14.30 10.53 9.22
N LYS A 453 -13.24 10.05 9.88
CA LYS A 453 -12.77 8.65 9.81
C LYS A 453 -13.65 7.69 10.60
N ASP A 454 -14.25 8.14 11.69
CA ASP A 454 -15.09 7.29 12.55
C ASP A 454 -16.36 6.80 11.82
N GLU A 455 -16.95 7.65 10.99
CA GLU A 455 -18.16 7.33 10.19
C GLU A 455 -17.86 7.02 8.71
N TYR A 456 -16.58 6.97 8.35
CA TYR A 456 -16.17 6.67 6.98
C TYR A 456 -16.76 5.35 6.43
N PRO A 457 -16.77 4.23 7.19
CA PRO A 457 -17.28 2.95 6.67
C PRO A 457 -18.74 3.03 6.22
N GLU A 458 -19.58 3.74 6.95
CA GLU A 458 -21.00 3.93 6.63
C GLU A 458 -21.17 4.76 5.35
N HIS A 459 -20.40 5.84 5.21
CA HIS A 459 -20.43 6.68 4.01
C HIS A 459 -19.91 5.94 2.78
N GLU A 460 -18.86 5.13 2.92
CA GLU A 460 -18.28 4.34 1.85
C GLU A 460 -19.27 3.28 1.33
N GLN A 461 -19.89 2.51 2.23
CA GLN A 461 -20.91 1.54 1.83
C GLN A 461 -22.14 2.22 1.20
N ALA A 462 -22.59 3.34 1.76
CA ALA A 462 -23.71 4.10 1.20
C ALA A 462 -23.38 4.63 -0.21
N SER A 463 -22.14 5.10 -0.43
CA SER A 463 -21.68 5.52 -1.75
C SER A 463 -21.67 4.36 -2.75
N LEU A 464 -21.22 3.17 -2.36
CA LEU A 464 -21.23 2.00 -3.25
C LEU A 464 -22.67 1.59 -3.61
N ARG A 465 -23.60 1.64 -2.64
CA ARG A 465 -25.03 1.39 -2.89
C ARG A 465 -25.63 2.42 -3.85
N GLN A 466 -25.28 3.69 -3.69
CA GLN A 466 -25.73 4.77 -4.56
C GLN A 466 -25.23 4.60 -6.01
N LEU A 467 -23.96 4.26 -6.19
CA LEU A 467 -23.37 3.98 -7.51
C LEU A 467 -24.06 2.80 -8.20
N TYR A 468 -24.32 1.73 -7.44
CA TYR A 468 -25.05 0.57 -7.96
C TYR A 468 -26.47 0.95 -8.41
N GLN A 469 -27.24 1.65 -7.58
CA GLN A 469 -28.59 2.09 -7.93
C GLN A 469 -28.60 2.96 -9.20
N ALA A 470 -27.72 3.96 -9.27
CA ALA A 470 -27.60 4.82 -10.44
C ALA A 470 -27.28 4.02 -11.72
N LYS A 471 -26.38 3.03 -11.63
CA LYS A 471 -26.04 2.20 -12.78
C LYS A 471 -27.18 1.27 -13.19
N MET A 472 -27.92 0.74 -12.23
CA MET A 472 -29.10 -0.08 -12.54
C MET A 472 -30.20 0.75 -13.22
N GLU A 473 -30.40 2.01 -12.80
CA GLU A 473 -31.30 2.96 -13.46
C GLU A 473 -30.85 3.33 -14.88
N GLU A 474 -29.54 3.57 -15.09
CA GLU A 474 -28.93 3.79 -16.41
C GLU A 474 -29.24 2.62 -17.36
N LEU A 475 -28.96 1.39 -16.92
CA LEU A 475 -29.23 0.18 -17.71
C LEU A 475 -30.73 -0.02 -17.99
N CYS A 476 -31.60 0.39 -17.06
CA CYS A 476 -33.04 0.35 -17.27
C CYS A 476 -33.49 1.37 -18.33
N ALA A 477 -32.95 2.59 -18.30
CA ALA A 477 -33.27 3.64 -19.25
C ALA A 477 -32.80 3.29 -20.68
N GLU A 478 -31.60 2.72 -20.82
CA GLU A 478 -31.07 2.23 -22.11
C GLU A 478 -31.97 1.14 -22.73
N SER A 479 -32.61 0.31 -21.90
CA SER A 479 -33.51 -0.74 -22.38
C SER A 479 -34.87 -0.23 -22.88
N GLN A 480 -35.26 1.00 -22.53
CA GLN A 480 -36.58 1.58 -22.83
C GLN A 480 -36.60 2.52 -24.04
N GLN A 481 -35.44 2.87 -24.64
CA GLN A 481 -35.42 3.69 -25.84
C GLN A 481 -35.74 2.85 -27.10
N PRO A 482 -36.86 3.10 -27.81
CA PRO A 482 -37.08 2.50 -29.12
C PRO A 482 -36.15 3.18 -30.14
N SER A 483 -35.41 2.38 -30.90
CA SER A 483 -34.54 2.84 -31.98
C SER A 483 -35.34 3.60 -33.06
N GLU A 484 -35.33 4.92 -33.05
CA GLU A 484 -35.74 5.75 -34.18
C GLU A 484 -34.58 5.87 -35.18
N SER A 485 -34.55 4.99 -36.19
CA SER A 485 -33.88 5.31 -37.47
C SER A 485 -34.60 4.65 -38.66
N THR A 486 -35.42 5.48 -39.31
CA THR A 486 -35.62 5.65 -40.76
C THR A 486 -35.63 4.43 -41.70
N GLY A 487 -36.84 4.00 -42.06
CA GLY A 487 -37.31 3.88 -43.46
C GLY A 487 -36.85 2.68 -44.31
N THR A 488 -37.72 1.68 -44.49
CA THR A 488 -38.49 1.41 -45.73
C THR A 488 -39.33 0.13 -45.54
N ILE A 489 -40.52 0.13 -46.14
CA ILE A 489 -41.64 -0.80 -45.97
C ILE A 489 -41.27 -2.28 -46.25
N GLY A 490 -41.48 -3.14 -45.26
CA GLY A 490 -41.47 -4.61 -45.38
C GLY A 490 -42.15 -5.27 -44.17
N ARG A 491 -43.36 -5.79 -44.37
CA ARG A 491 -44.25 -6.26 -43.31
C ARG A 491 -43.89 -7.70 -42.87
N SER A 492 -42.99 -7.84 -41.90
CA SER A 492 -42.83 -9.04 -41.08
C SER A 492 -42.44 -8.62 -39.65
N LYS A 493 -43.44 -8.50 -38.78
CA LYS A 493 -43.24 -8.31 -37.33
C LYS A 493 -42.61 -9.59 -36.75
N GLY A 494 -41.29 -9.64 -36.69
CA GLY A 494 -40.54 -10.57 -35.86
C GLY A 494 -40.16 -9.87 -34.56
N ALA A 495 -40.64 -10.39 -33.43
CA ALA A 495 -40.32 -9.95 -32.06
C ALA A 495 -38.87 -10.27 -31.66
N SER A 496 -37.91 -10.10 -32.58
CA SER A 496 -36.55 -10.63 -32.48
C SER A 496 -35.50 -9.56 -32.14
N ALA A 497 -35.87 -8.28 -32.14
CA ALA A 497 -34.94 -7.18 -31.91
C ALA A 497 -34.93 -6.63 -30.47
N ALA A 498 -35.91 -6.97 -29.62
CA ALA A 498 -36.02 -6.43 -28.26
C ALA A 498 -35.22 -7.21 -27.19
N SER A 499 -34.80 -8.45 -27.48
CA SER A 499 -34.21 -9.36 -26.47
C SER A 499 -32.69 -9.20 -26.27
N SER A 500 -31.97 -8.60 -27.21
CA SER A 500 -30.49 -8.54 -27.18
C SER A 500 -29.91 -7.50 -26.20
N HIS A 501 -30.70 -6.54 -25.71
CA HIS A 501 -30.21 -5.46 -24.82
C HIS A 501 -30.38 -5.72 -23.32
N GLN A 502 -30.90 -6.89 -22.91
CA GLN A 502 -31.13 -7.21 -21.49
C GLN A 502 -30.24 -8.34 -20.94
N GLN A 503 -29.14 -8.70 -21.60
CA GLN A 503 -28.26 -9.77 -21.13
C GLN A 503 -27.24 -9.28 -20.08
N ILE A 504 -26.71 -10.21 -19.28
CA ILE A 504 -25.64 -9.94 -18.30
C ILE A 504 -24.41 -9.40 -19.06
N SER A 505 -23.94 -8.22 -18.68
CA SER A 505 -22.70 -7.65 -19.20
C SER A 505 -21.56 -7.77 -18.21
N VAL A 506 -20.43 -8.34 -18.65
CA VAL A 506 -19.20 -8.43 -17.85
C VAL A 506 -18.59 -7.04 -17.63
N THR A 507 -18.84 -6.08 -18.53
CA THR A 507 -18.34 -4.70 -18.37
C THR A 507 -18.95 -4.00 -17.16
N VAL A 508 -20.23 -4.26 -16.87
CA VAL A 508 -20.93 -3.71 -15.69
C VAL A 508 -20.30 -4.26 -14.40
N VAL A 509 -20.02 -5.57 -14.36
CA VAL A 509 -19.32 -6.18 -13.21
C VAL A 509 -17.88 -5.62 -13.09
N THR A 510 -17.25 -5.28 -14.21
CA THR A 510 -15.91 -4.65 -14.20
C THR A 510 -15.97 -3.26 -13.56
N GLU A 511 -17.02 -2.49 -13.83
CA GLU A 511 -17.26 -1.20 -13.16
C GLU A 511 -17.49 -1.38 -11.65
N PHE A 512 -18.25 -2.39 -11.23
CA PHE A 512 -18.47 -2.69 -9.81
C PHE A 512 -17.16 -3.02 -9.10
N VAL A 513 -16.32 -3.86 -9.71
CA VAL A 513 -14.99 -4.18 -9.20
C VAL A 513 -14.12 -2.93 -9.13
N ARG A 514 -14.14 -2.06 -10.15
CA ARG A 514 -13.38 -0.80 -10.17
C ARG A 514 -13.80 0.15 -9.04
N TRP A 515 -15.10 0.28 -8.75
CA TRP A 515 -15.56 1.07 -7.61
C TRP A 515 -15.08 0.49 -6.29
N ASN A 516 -15.07 -0.85 -6.19
CA ASN A 516 -14.56 -1.54 -5.02
C ASN A 516 -13.06 -1.34 -4.83
N GLU A 517 -12.26 -1.44 -5.91
CA GLU A 517 -10.82 -1.16 -5.88
C GLU A 517 -10.52 0.24 -5.34
N GLU A 518 -11.29 1.23 -5.80
CA GLU A 518 -11.17 2.61 -5.35
C GLU A 518 -11.51 2.76 -3.85
N ALA A 519 -12.57 2.09 -3.40
CA ALA A 519 -12.98 2.04 -2.00
C ALA A 519 -11.93 1.35 -1.11
N ILE A 520 -11.35 0.24 -1.58
CA ILE A 520 -10.27 -0.46 -0.88
C ILE A 520 -9.02 0.42 -0.78
N SER A 521 -8.67 1.16 -1.85
CA SER A 521 -7.58 2.13 -1.80
C SER A 521 -7.80 3.16 -0.69
N ARG A 522 -9.02 3.72 -0.57
CA ARG A 522 -9.37 4.65 0.52
C ARG A 522 -9.32 3.97 1.90
N CYS A 523 -9.83 2.75 2.05
CA CYS A 523 -9.75 1.99 3.28
C CYS A 523 -8.29 1.80 3.73
N THR A 524 -7.41 1.46 2.79
CA THR A 524 -5.97 1.31 3.09
C THR A 524 -5.33 2.64 3.45
N LEU A 525 -5.68 3.73 2.78
CA LEU A 525 -5.18 5.07 3.08
C LEU A 525 -5.56 5.50 4.51
N PHE A 526 -6.84 5.43 4.89
CA PHE A 526 -7.31 5.85 6.22
C PHE A 526 -6.87 4.91 7.34
N SER A 527 -6.53 3.67 7.02
CA SER A 527 -5.95 2.72 7.97
C SER A 527 -4.42 2.80 8.05
N SER A 528 -3.78 3.40 7.04
CA SER A 528 -2.34 3.60 7.01
C SER A 528 -1.99 4.78 7.92
N LEU A 529 -1.41 4.44 9.06
CA LEU A 529 -0.56 5.36 9.77
C LEU A 529 0.86 4.83 9.74
N VAL A 530 1.74 5.71 9.26
CA VAL A 530 3.20 5.68 9.19
C VAL A 530 3.89 5.22 10.48
N THR A 531 3.15 5.04 11.57
CA THR A 531 3.63 4.54 12.86
C THR A 531 3.96 3.06 12.92
N PHE A 532 3.71 2.22 11.91
CA PHE A 532 4.25 0.84 11.94
C PHE A 532 5.79 0.84 11.93
N ASN A 533 6.42 1.78 11.19
CA ASN A 533 7.89 1.93 11.20
C ASN A 533 8.41 2.59 12.48
N SER A 534 7.70 3.59 13.02
CA SER A 534 8.08 4.23 14.29
C SER A 534 7.87 3.32 15.50
N ALA A 535 6.77 2.55 15.55
CA ALA A 535 6.50 1.57 16.60
C ALA A 535 7.47 0.39 16.53
N ILE A 536 7.83 -0.11 15.34
CA ILE A 536 8.91 -1.10 15.20
C ILE A 536 10.25 -0.53 15.65
N LYS A 537 10.60 0.72 15.30
CA LYS A 537 11.83 1.37 15.78
C LYS A 537 11.85 1.53 17.30
N TYR A 538 10.72 1.91 17.91
CA TYR A 538 10.60 2.09 19.36
C TYR A 538 10.60 0.74 20.10
N THR A 539 9.98 -0.29 19.52
CA THR A 539 9.98 -1.66 20.07
C THR A 539 11.37 -2.31 19.91
N LEU A 540 12.08 -2.05 18.79
CA LEU A 540 13.46 -2.45 18.59
C LEU A 540 14.43 -1.71 19.54
N SER A 541 14.25 -0.40 19.79
CA SER A 541 15.11 0.34 20.72
C SER A 541 14.91 -0.08 22.18
N VAL A 542 13.67 -0.45 22.57
CA VAL A 542 13.35 -0.97 23.90
C VAL A 542 13.87 -2.41 24.08
N THR A 543 13.88 -3.21 23.02
CA THR A 543 14.43 -4.59 23.05
C THR A 543 15.96 -4.63 22.97
N GLU A 544 16.60 -3.71 22.24
CA GLU A 544 18.05 -3.50 22.26
C GLU A 544 18.57 -3.10 23.65
N SER A 545 17.74 -2.41 24.44
CA SER A 545 18.08 -2.03 25.82
C SER A 545 17.91 -3.18 26.83
N SER A 546 17.26 -4.29 26.46
CA SER A 546 16.90 -5.38 27.39
C SER A 546 17.39 -6.77 27.00
N CYS A 547 18.03 -6.97 25.86
CA CYS A 547 18.47 -8.31 25.43
C CYS A 547 19.83 -8.31 24.72
N ILE A 548 20.87 -8.77 25.43
CA ILE A 548 22.11 -9.28 24.83
C ILE A 548 21.79 -10.66 24.25
N VAL A 549 21.31 -10.75 23.00
CA VAL A 549 21.30 -12.01 22.24
C VAL A 549 21.70 -11.74 20.79
N ALA A 550 22.65 -12.55 20.32
CA ALA A 550 23.42 -12.37 19.09
C ALA A 550 22.61 -12.32 17.78
N PRO A 551 23.10 -11.62 16.73
CA PRO A 551 22.46 -11.56 15.43
C PRO A 551 22.85 -12.76 14.57
N TYR A 552 21.92 -13.66 14.30
CA TYR A 552 22.00 -14.54 13.14
C TYR A 552 20.66 -14.59 12.41
N THR A 553 20.75 -14.54 11.08
CA THR A 553 19.73 -14.83 10.05
C THR A 553 18.61 -13.80 9.80
N ILE A 554 18.94 -12.85 8.92
CA ILE A 554 17.98 -12.15 8.05
C ILE A 554 17.64 -13.10 6.90
N GLY A 555 16.39 -13.57 6.84
CA GLY A 555 15.85 -14.27 5.68
C GLY A 555 14.74 -15.24 6.05
N PHE A 556 13.49 -14.77 6.10
CA PHE A 556 12.24 -15.50 5.75
C PHE A 556 11.03 -14.58 6.05
N THR A 557 10.54 -13.86 5.04
CA THR A 557 9.40 -12.95 5.12
C THR A 557 8.06 -13.71 5.05
N ALA A 558 7.01 -13.12 5.65
CA ALA A 558 5.63 -13.60 5.84
C ALA A 558 5.37 -14.54 7.03
N LYS A 559 6.10 -15.66 7.20
CA LYS A 559 5.88 -16.57 8.35
C LYS A 559 6.36 -15.96 9.67
N CYS A 560 7.50 -15.27 9.65
CA CYS A 560 8.05 -14.59 10.83
C CYS A 560 7.18 -13.44 11.34
N LEU A 561 6.37 -12.77 10.49
CA LEU A 561 5.45 -11.73 10.95
C LEU A 561 4.31 -12.31 11.80
N GLY A 562 3.76 -13.45 11.39
CA GLY A 562 2.76 -14.18 12.19
C GLY A 562 3.34 -14.73 13.49
N THR A 563 4.58 -15.24 13.45
CA THR A 563 5.26 -15.73 14.66
C THR A 563 5.68 -14.60 15.61
N LEU A 564 6.13 -13.45 15.08
CA LEU A 564 6.44 -12.24 15.86
C LEU A 564 5.18 -11.63 16.49
N PHE A 565 4.03 -11.70 15.81
CA PHE A 565 2.75 -11.27 16.36
C PHE A 565 2.22 -12.21 17.45
N GLN A 566 2.43 -13.52 17.31
CA GLN A 566 2.12 -14.48 18.37
C GLN A 566 3.09 -14.39 19.55
N LEU A 567 4.38 -14.15 19.28
CA LEU A 567 5.39 -13.85 20.30
C LEU A 567 5.09 -12.52 21.01
N SER A 568 4.61 -11.49 20.30
CA SER A 568 4.21 -10.23 20.94
C SER A 568 2.94 -10.40 21.78
N LYS A 569 1.94 -11.17 21.32
CA LYS A 569 0.78 -11.55 22.15
C LYS A 569 1.17 -12.36 23.37
N SER A 570 2.11 -13.29 23.24
CA SER A 570 2.61 -14.11 24.35
C SER A 570 3.42 -13.27 25.33
N LEU A 571 4.35 -12.43 24.86
CA LEU A 571 5.09 -11.48 25.70
C LEU A 571 4.13 -10.51 26.40
N MET A 572 3.08 -10.04 25.73
CA MET A 572 2.06 -9.17 26.31
C MET A 572 1.19 -9.87 27.35
N SER A 573 0.88 -11.15 27.16
CA SER A 573 0.22 -11.97 28.18
C SER A 573 1.13 -12.18 29.39
N GLU A 574 2.42 -12.32 29.17
CA GLU A 574 3.44 -12.56 30.19
C GLU A 574 3.77 -11.27 30.97
N THR A 575 3.82 -10.12 30.29
CA THR A 575 3.93 -8.80 30.93
C THR A 575 2.65 -8.40 31.64
N LYS A 576 1.45 -8.72 31.11
CA LYS A 576 0.18 -8.47 31.82
C LYS A 576 0.05 -9.32 33.09
N ASN A 577 0.57 -10.56 33.06
CA ASN A 577 0.67 -11.42 34.24
C ASN A 577 1.76 -10.95 35.23
N GLN A 578 2.86 -10.36 34.75
CA GLN A 578 3.89 -9.73 35.61
C GLN A 578 3.42 -8.39 36.21
N MET A 579 2.64 -7.59 35.47
CA MET A 579 2.06 -6.31 35.93
C MET A 579 0.98 -6.53 36.99
N ALA A 580 0.19 -7.62 36.90
CA ALA A 580 -0.75 -8.00 37.96
C ALA A 580 -0.06 -8.33 39.30
N SER A 581 1.24 -8.66 39.28
CA SER A 581 2.05 -8.94 40.47
C SER A 581 2.76 -7.71 41.05
N ASN A 582 2.90 -6.61 40.31
CA ASN A 582 3.67 -5.42 40.71
C ASN A 582 2.79 -4.17 40.81
N ASN A 583 1.66 -4.26 41.53
CA ASN A 583 0.86 -3.06 41.83
C ASN A 583 1.38 -2.36 43.09
N LYS A 584 2.46 -1.59 42.93
CA LYS A 584 2.90 -0.57 43.90
C LYS A 584 3.71 0.48 43.14
N TYR A 585 3.27 1.73 43.23
CA TYR A 585 3.82 2.94 42.60
C TYR A 585 3.26 3.25 41.19
N GLY A 586 2.14 3.97 41.19
CA GLY A 586 1.60 4.56 39.96
C GLY A 586 2.52 5.63 39.39
N HIS A 587 2.84 5.50 38.10
CA HIS A 587 3.42 6.56 37.30
C HIS A 587 2.61 6.77 36.01
N PRO A 588 2.35 8.02 35.60
CA PRO A 588 1.56 8.36 34.39
C PRO A 588 2.19 7.92 33.05
N LYS A 589 3.39 7.32 33.07
CA LYS A 589 4.03 6.73 31.87
C LYS A 589 3.47 5.34 31.52
N GLU A 590 2.85 4.64 32.46
CA GLU A 590 2.31 3.29 32.24
C GLU A 590 0.97 3.30 31.47
N GLU A 591 0.07 4.25 31.77
CA GLU A 591 -1.20 4.43 31.04
C GLU A 591 -0.99 4.83 29.57
N LEU A 592 0.00 5.68 29.28
CA LEU A 592 0.35 6.09 27.91
C LEU A 592 0.88 4.90 27.08
N LEU A 593 1.64 3.99 27.70
CA LEU A 593 2.14 2.80 27.02
C LEU A 593 1.02 1.78 26.75
N GLU A 594 0.08 1.60 27.68
CA GLU A 594 -1.08 0.72 27.50
C GLU A 594 -2.02 1.25 26.41
N TYR A 595 -2.32 2.55 26.40
CA TYR A 595 -3.19 3.20 25.40
C TYR A 595 -2.58 3.14 23.99
N THR A 596 -1.28 3.43 23.86
CA THR A 596 -0.57 3.40 22.58
C THR A 596 -0.43 1.97 22.04
N THR A 597 -0.20 0.98 22.91
CA THR A 597 -0.09 -0.43 22.53
C THR A 597 -1.42 -1.01 22.08
N ILE A 598 -2.53 -0.68 22.74
CA ILE A 598 -3.89 -1.10 22.32
C ILE A 598 -4.26 -0.50 20.96
N HIS A 599 -3.99 0.80 20.74
CA HIS A 599 -4.28 1.47 19.48
C HIS A 599 -3.44 0.97 18.30
N VAL A 600 -2.20 0.54 18.52
CA VAL A 600 -1.34 -0.04 17.47
C VAL A 600 -1.77 -1.48 17.13
N LEU A 601 -2.21 -2.26 18.13
CA LEU A 601 -2.65 -3.65 17.95
C LEU A 601 -4.04 -3.80 17.31
N ASN A 602 -4.93 -2.82 17.45
CA ASN A 602 -6.31 -2.90 16.91
C ASN A 602 -6.43 -2.49 15.42
N ARG A 603 -5.37 -1.93 14.82
CA ARG A 603 -5.40 -1.40 13.44
C ARG A 603 -5.60 -2.44 12.33
N PRO A 604 -4.95 -3.62 12.36
CA PRO A 604 -5.22 -4.66 11.36
C PRO A 604 -6.68 -5.15 11.43
N ALA A 605 -7.27 -5.15 12.63
CA ALA A 605 -8.67 -5.54 12.83
C ALA A 605 -9.65 -4.54 12.22
N THR A 606 -9.45 -3.23 12.45
CA THR A 606 -10.29 -2.18 11.84
C THR A 606 -10.16 -2.17 10.31
N LEU A 607 -8.93 -2.28 9.77
CA LEU A 607 -8.73 -2.36 8.32
C LEU A 607 -9.43 -3.59 7.73
N ALA A 608 -9.23 -4.77 8.32
CA ALA A 608 -9.86 -5.99 7.84
C ALA A 608 -11.40 -5.92 7.92
N ALA A 609 -11.95 -5.30 8.97
CA ALA A 609 -13.39 -5.08 9.09
C ALA A 609 -13.93 -4.17 7.98
N ASN A 610 -13.25 -3.05 7.71
CA ASN A 610 -13.65 -2.11 6.65
C ASN A 610 -13.51 -2.74 5.26
N VAL A 611 -12.40 -3.44 4.99
CA VAL A 611 -12.17 -4.17 3.73
C VAL A 611 -13.25 -5.24 3.52
N LYS A 612 -13.57 -6.01 4.57
CA LYS A 612 -14.63 -7.02 4.50
C LYS A 612 -15.97 -6.37 4.18
N ALA A 613 -16.33 -5.28 4.85
CA ALA A 613 -17.59 -4.58 4.63
C ALA A 613 -17.73 -4.02 3.20
N VAL A 614 -16.66 -3.41 2.67
CA VAL A 614 -16.59 -2.95 1.29
C VAL A 614 -16.69 -4.11 0.30
N PHE A 615 -15.98 -5.22 0.55
CA PHE A 615 -16.03 -6.40 -0.30
C PHE A 615 -17.41 -7.06 -0.30
N THR A 616 -18.08 -7.14 0.86
CA THR A 616 -19.46 -7.65 0.96
C THR A 616 -20.43 -6.83 0.11
N CYS A 617 -20.28 -5.50 0.05
CA CYS A 617 -21.09 -4.67 -0.86
C CYS A 617 -20.91 -5.07 -2.33
N LEU A 618 -19.69 -5.38 -2.78
CA LEU A 618 -19.45 -5.89 -4.14
C LEU A 618 -20.10 -7.26 -4.35
N LEU A 619 -19.98 -8.17 -3.37
CA LEU A 619 -20.57 -9.50 -3.45
C LEU A 619 -22.10 -9.42 -3.60
N ASP A 620 -22.76 -8.58 -2.81
CA ASP A 620 -24.20 -8.37 -2.87
C ASP A 620 -24.61 -7.80 -4.23
N GLN A 621 -23.91 -6.77 -4.72
CA GLN A 621 -24.20 -6.11 -6.01
C GLN A 621 -24.01 -7.06 -7.20
N VAL A 622 -22.89 -7.78 -7.25
CA VAL A 622 -22.61 -8.74 -8.31
C VAL A 622 -23.60 -9.91 -8.25
N GLY A 623 -23.82 -10.46 -7.05
CA GLY A 623 -24.76 -11.57 -6.82
C GLY A 623 -26.17 -11.21 -7.25
N GLN A 624 -26.67 -10.01 -6.90
CA GLN A 624 -27.97 -9.52 -7.32
C GLN A 624 -28.04 -9.34 -8.84
N TYR A 625 -27.07 -8.63 -9.43
CA TYR A 625 -27.05 -8.33 -10.87
C TYR A 625 -27.05 -9.59 -11.75
N ILE A 626 -26.21 -10.59 -11.43
CA ILE A 626 -26.13 -11.82 -12.21
C ILE A 626 -27.36 -12.70 -11.99
N THR A 627 -27.91 -12.74 -10.77
CA THR A 627 -29.13 -13.52 -10.47
C THR A 627 -30.31 -12.97 -11.26
N GLU A 628 -30.57 -11.66 -11.17
CA GLU A 628 -31.64 -11.01 -11.92
C GLU A 628 -31.44 -11.12 -13.44
N GLY A 629 -30.19 -11.06 -13.91
CA GLY A 629 -29.87 -11.28 -15.32
C GLY A 629 -30.16 -12.69 -15.81
N LEU A 630 -29.87 -13.73 -15.00
CA LEU A 630 -30.20 -15.12 -15.31
C LEU A 630 -31.71 -15.34 -15.29
N GLU A 631 -32.43 -14.74 -14.34
CA GLU A 631 -33.88 -14.85 -14.27
C GLU A 631 -34.57 -14.17 -15.46
N ARG A 632 -34.13 -12.97 -15.86
CA ARG A 632 -34.62 -12.31 -17.08
C ARG A 632 -34.34 -13.13 -18.34
N ALA A 633 -33.17 -13.77 -18.45
CA ALA A 633 -32.89 -14.67 -19.57
C ALA A 633 -33.78 -15.91 -19.56
N ARG A 634 -34.10 -16.44 -18.37
CA ARG A 634 -35.01 -17.57 -18.18
C ARG A 634 -36.45 -17.22 -18.57
N ASP A 635 -36.91 -15.99 -18.36
CA ASP A 635 -38.26 -15.58 -18.74
C ASP A 635 -38.52 -15.75 -20.25
N GLY A 636 -37.50 -15.58 -21.10
CA GLY A 636 -37.61 -15.89 -22.53
C GLY A 636 -37.84 -17.38 -22.83
N LEU A 637 -37.32 -18.29 -22.00
CA LEU A 637 -37.61 -19.73 -22.10
C LEU A 637 -39.05 -20.02 -21.66
N THR A 638 -39.51 -19.34 -20.61
CA THR A 638 -40.88 -19.46 -20.10
C THR A 638 -41.88 -18.95 -21.13
N GLU A 639 -41.64 -17.80 -21.74
CA GLU A 639 -42.49 -17.26 -22.81
C GLU A 639 -42.56 -18.23 -23.99
N ALA A 640 -41.41 -18.76 -24.45
CA ALA A 640 -41.38 -19.77 -25.50
C ALA A 640 -42.16 -21.05 -25.12
N ALA A 641 -42.11 -21.49 -23.85
CA ALA A 641 -42.92 -22.60 -23.36
C ALA A 641 -44.43 -22.28 -23.43
N THR A 642 -44.85 -21.11 -22.97
CA THR A 642 -46.28 -20.70 -23.03
C THR A 642 -46.79 -20.58 -24.46
N LEU A 643 -45.96 -20.12 -25.39
CA LEU A 643 -46.30 -20.09 -26.82
C LEU A 643 -46.58 -21.50 -27.32
N ARG A 644 -45.74 -22.49 -26.99
CA ARG A 644 -45.95 -23.90 -27.36
C ARG A 644 -47.26 -24.46 -26.79
N GLU A 645 -47.56 -24.22 -25.52
CA GLU A 645 -48.76 -24.76 -24.86
C GLU A 645 -50.08 -24.22 -25.46
N ARG A 646 -50.13 -22.94 -25.83
CA ARG A 646 -51.31 -22.35 -26.49
C ARG A 646 -51.68 -23.08 -27.79
N PHE A 647 -50.71 -23.66 -28.49
CA PHE A 647 -50.95 -24.37 -29.75
C PHE A 647 -51.38 -25.83 -29.54
N VAL A 648 -51.00 -26.47 -28.43
CA VAL A 648 -51.42 -27.85 -28.11
C VAL A 648 -52.92 -27.93 -27.80
N LEU A 649 -53.50 -26.89 -27.20
CA LEU A 649 -54.94 -26.83 -26.84
C LEU A 649 -55.86 -26.47 -28.03
N GLY A 650 -55.33 -25.96 -29.15
CA GLY A 650 -56.10 -25.42 -30.27
C GLY A 650 -56.40 -26.38 -31.43
N THR A 651 -55.96 -27.64 -31.39
CA THR A 651 -55.93 -28.55 -32.55
C THR A 651 -57.25 -29.28 -32.86
N SER A 652 -58.41 -28.76 -32.46
CA SER A 652 -59.72 -29.38 -32.70
C SER A 652 -60.46 -28.89 -33.97
N VAL A 653 -59.81 -28.27 -34.97
CA VAL A 653 -60.55 -27.66 -36.10
C VAL A 653 -59.84 -27.73 -37.48
N SER A 654 -60.64 -28.07 -38.52
CA SER A 654 -60.54 -27.92 -40.00
C SER A 654 -59.19 -27.76 -40.74
N ARG A 655 -59.12 -28.30 -41.97
CA ARG A 655 -57.92 -28.41 -42.85
C ARG A 655 -57.20 -27.07 -43.18
N ARG A 656 -57.88 -25.91 -43.11
CA ARG A 656 -57.25 -24.57 -43.27
C ARG A 656 -56.51 -24.08 -42.01
N VAL A 657 -56.91 -24.55 -40.83
CA VAL A 657 -56.28 -24.22 -39.55
C VAL A 657 -54.99 -25.02 -39.34
N ALA A 658 -54.88 -26.21 -39.96
CA ALA A 658 -53.69 -27.08 -39.84
C ALA A 658 -52.40 -26.45 -40.39
N ALA A 659 -52.45 -25.75 -41.52
CA ALA A 659 -51.26 -25.08 -42.08
C ALA A 659 -50.83 -23.87 -41.22
N ALA A 660 -51.80 -23.12 -40.69
CA ALA A 660 -51.52 -22.02 -39.76
C ALA A 660 -50.97 -22.54 -38.41
N ALA A 661 -51.48 -23.66 -37.91
CA ALA A 661 -50.99 -24.32 -36.72
C ALA A 661 -49.55 -24.86 -36.89
N ALA A 662 -49.22 -25.43 -38.05
CA ALA A 662 -47.87 -25.87 -38.36
C ALA A 662 -46.89 -24.69 -38.41
N SER A 663 -47.27 -23.59 -39.07
CA SER A 663 -46.45 -22.37 -39.11
C SER A 663 -46.25 -21.74 -37.73
N ALA A 664 -47.27 -21.80 -36.86
CA ALA A 664 -47.19 -21.26 -35.51
C ALA A 664 -46.34 -22.14 -34.58
N ALA A 665 -46.41 -23.47 -34.73
CA ALA A 665 -45.54 -24.42 -34.02
C ALA A 665 -44.07 -24.20 -34.39
N GLU A 666 -43.77 -23.95 -35.67
CA GLU A 666 -42.41 -23.65 -36.13
C GLU A 666 -41.89 -22.31 -35.56
N ALA A 667 -42.76 -21.29 -35.47
CA ALA A 667 -42.41 -20.02 -34.84
C ALA A 667 -42.13 -20.18 -33.32
N ALA A 668 -42.90 -21.02 -32.63
CA ALA A 668 -42.68 -21.33 -31.21
C ALA A 668 -41.38 -22.13 -30.99
N ALA A 669 -41.05 -23.05 -31.91
CA ALA A 669 -39.78 -23.78 -31.92
C ALA A 669 -38.58 -22.84 -32.11
N ALA A 670 -38.68 -21.91 -33.08
CA ALA A 670 -37.65 -20.90 -33.32
C ALA A 670 -37.46 -19.95 -32.13
N ALA A 671 -38.56 -19.55 -31.47
CA ALA A 671 -38.50 -18.78 -30.23
C ALA A 671 -37.80 -19.57 -29.11
N GLY A 672 -38.12 -20.86 -28.95
CA GLY A 672 -37.45 -21.73 -27.98
C GLY A 672 -35.95 -21.89 -28.24
N GLU A 673 -35.53 -22.05 -29.50
CA GLU A 673 -34.12 -22.12 -29.89
C GLU A 673 -33.38 -20.80 -29.63
N SER A 674 -34.02 -19.66 -29.94
CA SER A 674 -33.46 -18.34 -29.65
C SER A 674 -33.30 -18.10 -28.15
N SER A 675 -34.34 -18.39 -27.36
CA SER A 675 -34.30 -18.26 -25.90
C SER A 675 -33.27 -19.19 -25.27
N PHE A 676 -33.10 -20.41 -25.79
CA PHE A 676 -32.05 -21.33 -25.37
C PHE A 676 -30.66 -20.71 -25.58
N ARG A 677 -30.38 -20.17 -26.77
CA ARG A 677 -29.09 -19.51 -27.04
C ARG A 677 -28.85 -18.31 -26.13
N SER A 678 -29.86 -17.46 -25.95
CA SER A 678 -29.77 -16.30 -25.06
C SER A 678 -29.47 -16.72 -23.62
N PHE A 679 -30.10 -17.79 -23.13
CA PHE A 679 -29.83 -18.30 -21.79
C PHE A 679 -28.41 -18.89 -21.67
N MET A 680 -27.93 -19.62 -22.68
CA MET A 680 -26.55 -20.12 -22.70
C MET A 680 -25.52 -18.98 -22.63
N VAL A 681 -25.73 -17.89 -23.37
CA VAL A 681 -24.87 -16.70 -23.28
C VAL A 681 -24.93 -16.09 -21.87
N ALA A 682 -26.10 -16.00 -21.25
CA ALA A 682 -26.24 -15.48 -19.88
C ALA A 682 -25.46 -16.34 -18.86
N VAL A 683 -25.50 -17.67 -18.97
CA VAL A 683 -24.72 -18.58 -18.11
C VAL A 683 -23.21 -18.37 -18.30
N GLN A 684 -22.74 -18.24 -19.54
CA GLN A 684 -21.33 -17.97 -19.83
C GLN A 684 -20.86 -16.64 -19.22
N ARG A 685 -21.67 -15.58 -19.36
CA ARG A 685 -21.39 -14.25 -18.80
C ARG A 685 -21.41 -14.28 -17.27
N CYS A 686 -22.35 -15.00 -16.66
CA CYS A 686 -22.38 -15.24 -15.22
C CYS A 686 -21.08 -15.89 -14.72
N GLY A 687 -20.62 -16.96 -15.38
CA GLY A 687 -19.35 -17.63 -15.02
C GLY A 687 -18.14 -16.71 -15.13
N SER A 688 -18.08 -15.88 -16.18
CA SER A 688 -17.02 -14.88 -16.36
C SER A 688 -17.02 -13.83 -15.24
N SER A 689 -18.20 -13.35 -14.83
CA SER A 689 -18.36 -12.40 -13.72
C SER A 689 -17.91 -12.98 -12.39
N VAL A 690 -18.28 -14.24 -12.09
CA VAL A 690 -17.85 -14.94 -10.86
C VAL A 690 -16.33 -15.10 -10.84
N ALA A 691 -15.73 -15.52 -11.95
CA ALA A 691 -14.28 -15.67 -12.06
C ALA A 691 -13.53 -14.35 -11.81
N MET A 692 -14.08 -13.23 -12.30
CA MET A 692 -13.50 -11.91 -12.08
C MET A 692 -13.51 -11.50 -10.59
N VAL A 693 -14.62 -11.75 -9.88
CA VAL A 693 -14.72 -11.49 -8.44
C VAL A 693 -13.74 -12.36 -7.65
N GLN A 694 -13.63 -13.65 -7.99
CA GLN A 694 -12.67 -14.56 -7.36
C GLN A 694 -11.22 -14.11 -7.58
N GLN A 695 -10.89 -13.69 -8.80
CA GLN A 695 -9.57 -13.18 -9.14
C GLN A 695 -9.24 -11.89 -8.39
N TYR A 696 -10.19 -10.96 -8.30
CA TYR A 696 -10.04 -9.73 -7.51
C TYR A 696 -9.84 -10.04 -6.02
N PHE A 697 -10.61 -10.98 -5.46
CA PHE A 697 -10.44 -11.41 -4.08
C PHE A 697 -9.02 -11.98 -3.82
N ALA A 698 -8.55 -12.88 -4.69
CA ALA A 698 -7.24 -13.50 -4.56
C ALA A 698 -6.09 -12.49 -4.65
N ASN A 699 -6.18 -11.54 -5.58
CA ASN A 699 -5.09 -10.60 -5.86
C ASN A 699 -5.01 -9.45 -4.85
N SER A 700 -6.15 -8.88 -4.49
CA SER A 700 -6.22 -7.60 -3.77
C SER A 700 -6.74 -7.75 -2.34
N ILE A 701 -7.88 -8.43 -2.15
CA ILE A 701 -8.57 -8.49 -0.86
C ILE A 701 -7.89 -9.44 0.13
N SER A 702 -7.52 -10.64 -0.34
CA SER A 702 -6.99 -11.72 0.49
C SER A 702 -5.84 -11.27 1.40
N ARG A 703 -4.88 -10.50 0.85
CA ARG A 703 -3.70 -10.02 1.58
C ARG A 703 -4.03 -9.08 2.73
N LEU A 704 -5.10 -8.29 2.59
CA LEU A 704 -5.56 -7.34 3.61
C LEU A 704 -6.29 -8.02 4.77
N LEU A 705 -6.78 -9.25 4.56
CA LEU A 705 -7.51 -10.03 5.56
C LEU A 705 -6.63 -11.02 6.33
N LEU A 706 -5.53 -11.50 5.74
CA LEU A 706 -4.62 -12.46 6.36
C LEU A 706 -4.06 -12.07 7.75
N PRO A 707 -3.83 -10.79 8.08
CA PRO A 707 -3.36 -10.41 9.42
C PRO A 707 -4.38 -10.66 10.54
N VAL A 708 -5.64 -10.92 10.23
CA VAL A 708 -6.72 -11.12 11.20
C VAL A 708 -7.23 -12.56 11.12
N ASP A 709 -7.06 -13.29 12.21
CA ASP A 709 -7.47 -14.69 12.32
C ASP A 709 -8.97 -14.85 11.96
N GLY A 710 -9.26 -15.76 11.03
CA GLY A 710 -10.62 -16.06 10.58
C GLY A 710 -11.24 -15.07 9.59
N ALA A 711 -10.68 -13.86 9.39
CA ALA A 711 -11.27 -12.85 8.50
C ALA A 711 -11.28 -13.28 7.03
N HIS A 712 -10.20 -13.93 6.57
CA HIS A 712 -10.12 -14.51 5.21
C HIS A 712 -11.17 -15.61 5.01
N ALA A 713 -11.25 -16.57 5.93
CA ALA A 713 -12.20 -17.69 5.84
C ALA A 713 -13.66 -17.20 5.84
N ALA A 714 -14.00 -16.26 6.72
CA ALA A 714 -15.33 -15.65 6.76
C ALA A 714 -15.68 -14.92 5.45
N SER A 715 -14.70 -14.28 4.80
CA SER A 715 -14.94 -13.60 3.52
C SER A 715 -15.11 -14.57 2.35
N CYS A 716 -14.41 -15.71 2.37
CA CYS A 716 -14.64 -16.81 1.43
C CYS A 716 -16.05 -17.41 1.57
N GLU A 717 -16.53 -17.58 2.80
CA GLU A 717 -17.87 -18.08 3.08
C GLU A 717 -18.96 -17.11 2.57
N GLU A 718 -18.81 -15.81 2.85
CA GLU A 718 -19.74 -14.80 2.32
C GLU A 718 -19.72 -14.75 0.78
N MET A 719 -18.54 -14.90 0.15
CA MET A 719 -18.44 -14.99 -1.31
C MET A 719 -19.19 -16.22 -1.85
N ALA A 720 -19.01 -17.39 -1.24
CA ALA A 720 -19.73 -18.60 -1.64
C ALA A 720 -21.26 -18.44 -1.48
N LYS A 721 -21.70 -17.85 -0.37
CA LYS A 721 -23.11 -17.58 -0.09
C LYS A 721 -23.72 -16.62 -1.10
N ALA A 722 -23.04 -15.52 -1.42
CA ALA A 722 -23.51 -14.53 -2.39
C ALA A 722 -23.64 -15.11 -3.81
N MET A 723 -22.79 -16.08 -4.18
CA MET A 723 -22.87 -16.74 -5.50
C MET A 723 -23.90 -17.88 -5.55
N SER A 724 -24.32 -18.44 -4.42
CA SER A 724 -25.25 -19.59 -4.36
C SER A 724 -26.63 -19.29 -4.95
N THR A 725 -27.13 -18.06 -4.85
CA THR A 725 -28.41 -17.65 -5.47
C THR A 725 -28.32 -17.65 -6.99
N ALA A 726 -27.21 -17.17 -7.55
CA ALA A 726 -26.94 -17.20 -8.98
C ALA A 726 -26.79 -18.64 -9.51
N GLU A 727 -26.11 -19.51 -8.76
CA GLU A 727 -26.00 -20.93 -9.06
C GLU A 727 -27.39 -21.60 -9.13
N ALA A 728 -28.27 -21.32 -8.16
CA ALA A 728 -29.62 -21.85 -8.15
C ALA A 728 -30.46 -21.35 -9.34
N ALA A 729 -30.31 -20.08 -9.74
CA ALA A 729 -30.97 -19.51 -10.91
C ALA A 729 -30.47 -20.16 -12.21
N ALA A 730 -29.14 -20.34 -12.35
CA ALA A 730 -28.52 -21.01 -13.48
C ALA A 730 -29.00 -22.46 -13.61
N TYR A 731 -29.01 -23.21 -12.50
CA TYR A 731 -29.49 -24.59 -12.46
C TYR A 731 -30.95 -24.71 -12.95
N LYS A 732 -31.85 -23.88 -12.43
CA LYS A 732 -33.26 -23.87 -12.83
C LYS A 732 -33.42 -23.60 -14.33
N GLY A 733 -32.72 -22.59 -14.86
CA GLY A 733 -32.81 -22.28 -16.28
C GLY A 733 -32.16 -23.33 -17.18
N LEU A 734 -31.06 -23.97 -16.77
CA LEU A 734 -30.46 -25.10 -17.48
C LEU A 734 -31.43 -26.30 -17.56
N GLN A 735 -32.17 -26.57 -16.48
CA GLN A 735 -33.20 -27.60 -16.50
C GLN A 735 -34.32 -27.26 -17.51
N GLN A 736 -34.77 -26.01 -17.54
CA GLN A 736 -35.78 -25.52 -18.48
C GLN A 736 -35.26 -25.50 -19.93
N CYS A 737 -33.96 -25.30 -20.14
CA CYS A 737 -33.30 -25.47 -21.44
C CYS A 737 -33.42 -26.91 -21.93
N ILE A 738 -33.16 -27.91 -21.09
CA ILE A 738 -33.32 -29.33 -21.45
C ILE A 738 -34.78 -29.63 -21.79
N GLU A 739 -35.73 -29.14 -20.99
CA GLU A 739 -37.17 -29.28 -21.28
C GLU A 739 -37.53 -28.64 -22.62
N THR A 740 -36.96 -27.48 -22.92
CA THR A 740 -37.20 -26.77 -24.19
C THR A 740 -36.69 -27.58 -25.39
N VAL A 741 -35.51 -28.19 -25.28
CA VAL A 741 -34.94 -29.04 -26.32
C VAL A 741 -35.76 -30.32 -26.50
N MET A 742 -36.12 -30.97 -25.39
CA MET A 742 -36.90 -32.22 -25.44
C MET A 742 -38.31 -32.00 -25.99
N ALA A 743 -38.99 -30.91 -25.64
CA ALA A 743 -40.30 -30.59 -26.18
C ALA A 743 -40.29 -30.43 -27.71
N GLU A 744 -39.18 -29.90 -28.28
CA GLU A 744 -39.03 -29.80 -29.73
C GLU A 744 -38.74 -31.16 -30.38
N VAL A 745 -37.90 -31.99 -29.77
CA VAL A 745 -37.68 -33.37 -30.24
C VAL A 745 -38.98 -34.18 -30.22
N GLU A 746 -39.76 -34.08 -29.13
CA GLU A 746 -41.05 -34.75 -28.97
C GLU A 746 -42.13 -34.23 -29.93
N ARG A 747 -41.98 -33.01 -30.45
CA ARG A 747 -42.81 -32.46 -31.53
C ARG A 747 -42.38 -32.98 -32.91
N LEU A 748 -41.08 -32.95 -33.21
CA LEU A 748 -40.53 -33.32 -34.51
C LEU A 748 -40.71 -34.81 -34.81
N LEU A 749 -40.47 -35.67 -33.83
CA LEU A 749 -40.57 -37.12 -34.00
C LEU A 749 -41.93 -37.58 -34.55
N PRO A 750 -43.09 -37.31 -33.93
CA PRO A 750 -44.40 -37.71 -34.48
C PRO A 750 -44.85 -36.89 -35.69
N ALA A 751 -44.37 -35.66 -35.86
CA ALA A 751 -44.75 -34.81 -37.00
C ALA A 751 -44.11 -35.28 -38.32
N GLU A 752 -42.91 -35.83 -38.25
CA GLU A 752 -42.08 -36.14 -39.42
C GLU A 752 -41.91 -37.65 -39.67
N GLN A 753 -42.13 -38.50 -38.65
CA GLN A 753 -41.96 -39.95 -38.74
C GLN A 753 -43.27 -40.62 -39.17
N LYS A 754 -43.24 -41.33 -40.30
CA LYS A 754 -44.40 -42.06 -40.84
C LYS A 754 -44.31 -43.55 -40.49
N ALA A 755 -45.46 -44.22 -40.41
CA ALA A 755 -45.50 -45.67 -40.21
C ALA A 755 -44.83 -46.45 -41.37
N THR A 756 -44.91 -45.91 -42.59
CA THR A 756 -44.27 -46.47 -43.79
C THR A 756 -42.75 -46.49 -43.72
N ASP A 757 -42.16 -45.65 -42.87
CA ASP A 757 -40.70 -45.56 -42.72
C ASP A 757 -40.11 -46.79 -42.01
N TYR A 758 -40.91 -47.49 -41.19
CA TYR A 758 -40.52 -48.74 -40.50
C TYR A 758 -41.24 -49.98 -41.03
N ARG A 759 -42.32 -49.79 -41.78
CA ARG A 759 -43.14 -50.83 -42.40
C ARG A 759 -43.38 -50.50 -43.87
N SER A 760 -42.49 -50.95 -44.75
CA SER A 760 -42.65 -50.77 -46.20
C SER A 760 -43.86 -51.57 -46.70
N PRO A 761 -44.69 -51.00 -47.59
CA PRO A 761 -45.72 -51.76 -48.30
C PRO A 761 -45.07 -52.85 -49.15
N ASP A 762 -45.76 -53.99 -49.32
CA ASP A 762 -45.28 -55.19 -50.03
C ASP A 762 -45.34 -54.98 -51.56
N ASP A 763 -44.59 -53.99 -52.04
CA ASP A 763 -44.61 -53.49 -53.42
C ASP A 763 -43.42 -54.03 -54.26
N GLY A 764 -42.68 -55.01 -53.74
CA GLY A 764 -41.51 -55.62 -54.41
C GLY A 764 -40.26 -54.72 -54.49
N MET A 765 -40.29 -53.54 -53.89
CA MET A 765 -39.15 -52.62 -53.79
C MET A 765 -38.28 -52.95 -52.57
N ALA A 766 -36.96 -52.83 -52.71
CA ALA A 766 -36.02 -53.00 -51.60
C ALA A 766 -36.29 -51.95 -50.49
N PRO A 767 -36.14 -52.31 -49.20
CA PRO A 767 -36.28 -51.36 -48.10
C PRO A 767 -35.34 -50.15 -48.25
N ASP A 768 -35.83 -48.94 -48.03
CA ASP A 768 -34.98 -47.74 -48.00
C ASP A 768 -34.29 -47.64 -46.63
N HIS A 769 -32.96 -47.79 -46.62
CA HIS A 769 -32.14 -47.74 -45.40
C HIS A 769 -31.56 -46.34 -45.11
N ARG A 770 -31.98 -45.31 -45.84
CA ARG A 770 -31.55 -43.94 -45.57
C ARG A 770 -32.12 -43.42 -44.24
N PRO A 771 -31.44 -42.48 -43.56
CA PRO A 771 -31.99 -41.82 -42.38
C PRO A 771 -33.36 -41.21 -42.68
N THR A 772 -34.32 -41.42 -41.78
CA THR A 772 -35.67 -40.87 -41.94
C THR A 772 -35.64 -39.34 -41.89
N ASN A 773 -36.67 -38.69 -42.43
CA ASN A 773 -36.78 -37.23 -42.37
C ASN A 773 -36.81 -36.72 -40.92
N ALA A 774 -37.48 -37.47 -40.03
CA ALA A 774 -37.50 -37.16 -38.59
C ALA A 774 -36.10 -37.23 -37.98
N CYS A 775 -35.33 -38.29 -38.28
CA CYS A 775 -33.94 -38.42 -37.83
C CYS A 775 -33.09 -37.23 -38.29
N THR A 776 -33.15 -36.90 -39.58
CA THR A 776 -32.37 -35.80 -40.17
C THR A 776 -32.72 -34.45 -39.51
N LYS A 777 -34.02 -34.16 -39.30
CA LYS A 777 -34.48 -32.92 -38.65
C LYS A 777 -34.10 -32.84 -37.18
N VAL A 778 -34.25 -33.93 -36.42
CA VAL A 778 -33.87 -33.98 -34.99
C VAL A 778 -32.37 -33.80 -34.83
N VAL A 779 -31.55 -34.49 -35.63
CA VAL A 779 -30.08 -34.34 -35.59
C VAL A 779 -29.66 -32.92 -35.96
N ALA A 780 -30.27 -32.31 -36.97
CA ALA A 780 -29.98 -30.93 -37.36
C ALA A 780 -30.35 -29.92 -36.27
N TYR A 781 -31.48 -30.12 -35.58
CA TYR A 781 -31.87 -29.29 -34.43
C TYR A 781 -30.89 -29.46 -33.25
N LEU A 782 -30.62 -30.70 -32.85
CA LEU A 782 -29.71 -30.99 -31.73
C LEU A 782 -28.30 -30.44 -31.98
N SER A 783 -27.80 -30.52 -33.22
CA SER A 783 -26.47 -29.99 -33.57
C SER A 783 -26.38 -28.48 -33.29
N ARG A 784 -27.40 -27.70 -33.69
CA ARG A 784 -27.47 -26.24 -33.47
C ARG A 784 -27.58 -25.85 -31.99
N VAL A 785 -28.29 -26.65 -31.20
CA VAL A 785 -28.46 -26.45 -29.75
C VAL A 785 -27.17 -26.83 -29.01
N LEU A 786 -26.55 -27.96 -29.37
CA LEU A 786 -25.33 -28.44 -28.75
C LEU A 786 -24.14 -27.52 -29.03
N GLU A 787 -24.08 -26.91 -30.22
CA GLU A 787 -23.08 -25.89 -30.53
C GLU A 787 -23.10 -24.75 -29.49
N ALA A 788 -24.27 -24.18 -29.21
CA ALA A 788 -24.43 -23.12 -28.22
C ALA A 788 -24.14 -23.60 -26.78
N ALA A 789 -24.52 -24.83 -26.44
CA ALA A 789 -24.21 -25.40 -25.12
C ALA A 789 -22.70 -25.65 -24.93
N PHE A 790 -22.00 -26.07 -25.99
CA PHE A 790 -20.57 -26.37 -25.95
C PHE A 790 -19.70 -25.12 -25.83
N THR A 791 -20.17 -23.97 -26.31
CA THR A 791 -19.50 -22.68 -26.16
C THR A 791 -19.76 -22.03 -24.80
N ALA A 792 -20.89 -22.33 -24.16
CA ALA A 792 -21.30 -21.69 -22.92
C ALA A 792 -20.94 -22.47 -21.65
N LEU A 793 -20.91 -23.80 -21.72
CA LEU A 793 -20.65 -24.68 -20.58
C LEU A 793 -19.26 -25.32 -20.69
N GLU A 794 -18.57 -25.38 -19.56
CA GLU A 794 -17.23 -25.96 -19.44
C GLU A 794 -17.15 -27.00 -18.32
N GLY A 795 -16.12 -27.84 -18.36
CA GLY A 795 -15.80 -28.82 -17.31
C GLY A 795 -16.96 -29.73 -16.90
N LEU A 796 -17.15 -29.89 -15.59
CA LEU A 796 -18.18 -30.77 -15.01
C LEU A 796 -19.61 -30.30 -15.32
N ASN A 797 -19.84 -28.98 -15.47
CA ASN A 797 -21.16 -28.44 -15.80
C ASN A 797 -21.59 -28.87 -17.21
N LYS A 798 -20.66 -28.83 -18.17
CA LYS A 798 -20.86 -29.35 -19.52
C LYS A 798 -21.19 -30.85 -19.49
N GLN A 799 -20.42 -31.63 -18.75
CA GLN A 799 -20.63 -33.08 -18.65
C GLN A 799 -22.00 -33.42 -18.04
N ALA A 800 -22.38 -32.76 -16.94
CA ALA A 800 -23.65 -32.98 -16.26
C ALA A 800 -24.84 -32.64 -17.16
N PHE A 801 -24.80 -31.49 -17.84
CA PHE A 801 -25.84 -31.05 -18.77
C PHE A 801 -26.05 -32.05 -19.92
N LEU A 802 -24.96 -32.48 -20.56
CA LEU A 802 -25.02 -33.43 -21.68
C LEU A 802 -25.48 -34.82 -21.26
N THR A 803 -25.09 -35.26 -20.06
CA THR A 803 -25.53 -36.54 -19.51
C THR A 803 -27.04 -36.53 -19.29
N GLU A 804 -27.57 -35.49 -18.67
CA GLU A 804 -29.02 -35.37 -18.43
C GLU A 804 -29.81 -35.24 -19.73
N LEU A 805 -29.36 -34.39 -20.66
CA LEU A 805 -29.98 -34.26 -21.98
C LEU A 805 -29.94 -35.59 -22.75
N GLY A 806 -28.81 -36.29 -22.75
CA GLY A 806 -28.64 -37.58 -23.39
C GLY A 806 -29.55 -38.66 -22.82
N ASN A 807 -29.67 -38.72 -21.49
CA ASN A 807 -30.57 -39.66 -20.81
C ASN A 807 -32.05 -39.42 -21.19
N ARG A 808 -32.48 -38.15 -21.22
CA ARG A 808 -33.85 -37.80 -21.63
C ARG A 808 -34.10 -38.08 -23.10
N LEU A 809 -33.13 -37.77 -23.96
CA LEU A 809 -33.20 -38.07 -25.40
C LEU A 809 -33.32 -39.58 -25.64
N HIS A 810 -32.48 -40.39 -24.99
CA HIS A 810 -32.52 -41.85 -25.08
C HIS A 810 -33.90 -42.41 -24.67
N LYS A 811 -34.44 -41.95 -23.54
CA LYS A 811 -35.78 -42.35 -23.07
C LYS A 811 -36.88 -41.90 -24.03
N GLY A 812 -36.80 -40.67 -24.56
CA GLY A 812 -37.75 -40.13 -25.52
C GLY A 812 -37.77 -40.93 -26.83
N LEU A 813 -36.60 -41.28 -27.36
CA LEU A 813 -36.46 -42.12 -28.56
C LEU A 813 -37.01 -43.52 -28.34
N LEU A 814 -36.70 -44.16 -27.21
CA LEU A 814 -37.23 -45.49 -26.87
C LEU A 814 -38.77 -45.49 -26.82
N ASN A 815 -39.35 -44.51 -26.11
CA ASN A 815 -40.80 -44.34 -26.02
C ASN A 815 -41.45 -44.05 -27.39
N HIS A 816 -40.74 -43.36 -28.29
CA HIS A 816 -41.21 -43.09 -29.63
C HIS A 816 -41.21 -44.38 -30.49
N TRP A 817 -40.11 -45.13 -30.49
CA TRP A 817 -39.98 -46.35 -31.29
C TRP A 817 -40.93 -47.46 -30.84
N GLN A 818 -41.25 -47.56 -29.55
CA GLN A 818 -42.25 -48.51 -29.03
C GLN A 818 -43.66 -48.32 -29.62
N LYS A 819 -43.94 -47.17 -30.27
CA LYS A 819 -45.23 -46.90 -30.92
C LYS A 819 -45.32 -47.46 -32.34
N PHE A 820 -44.23 -47.99 -32.90
CA PHE A 820 -44.17 -48.48 -34.28
C PHE A 820 -44.00 -50.00 -34.34
N THR A 821 -44.45 -50.57 -35.46
CA THR A 821 -44.20 -51.97 -35.81
C THR A 821 -43.17 -52.00 -36.93
N PHE A 822 -42.17 -52.88 -36.79
CA PHE A 822 -41.05 -52.98 -37.71
C PHE A 822 -41.22 -54.23 -38.59
N ASN A 823 -40.87 -54.11 -39.88
CA ASN A 823 -40.73 -55.30 -40.73
C ASN A 823 -39.59 -56.19 -40.19
N PRO A 824 -39.72 -57.53 -40.25
CA PRO A 824 -38.60 -58.41 -39.96
C PRO A 824 -37.45 -58.08 -40.91
N SER A 825 -36.28 -57.89 -40.33
CA SER A 825 -35.01 -57.61 -41.03
C SER A 825 -34.62 -58.70 -42.01
#